data_AF-A0A353S6X0-F1
#
_entry.id   AF-A0A353S6X0-F1
#
_cell.length_a   1.000
_cell.length_b   1.000
_cell.length_c   1.000
_cell.angle_alpha   90.00
_cell.angle_beta   90.00
_cell.angle_gamma   90.00
#
_symmetry.space_group_name_H-M   'P 1'
#
loop_
_entity.id
_entity.type
_entity.pdbx_description
1 polymer ?
#
loop_
_entity_poly.entity_id
_entity_poly.type
_entity_poly.pdbx_seq_one_letter_code
_entity_poly.pdbx_strand_id
1 'polypeptide(L)'
;MADGISIPGVSNKYGTNETIKALMELERKPLVREQEQLEKYQEQQSAWRNVSQKMSSLRESVKTLYSFDNPFNNKLTESSDENAITADAARSAEYGSFNIDVIKPATADRFLSGSISKNFRVEEGKYTFGVGTQTITINWKGGKIADFITAVNKRGNKLIKASLIGVSSNKKSVLIESLKTGAENRLVLQDMALELAKSIDMVGEAKAETSPLSSNTADYMAPETNDLQPQANMPELSVDGVTSDGSTITIPARGGADIPLPQGITEGTQRVTFTFATEDTEDITAAVNAQLLEPSLPSPGSVDFRGLTVSNEQSDTLLAKPADAAAEPVQPVNDDTRFIAIRNEDGTETEVDIQDFPVDEETGLRKVTLSLEDYPGATSLIIRNNNTGKQITMSVPETYDASKTQGFEPVHAVSTADDAVFKYEGITLTRPSNDVDDVVPNVTLHLHNKTEKTATLKVMPDTENAKNALITFVGKYNQVLAEINVLTTNKPEVISELDYLSDDEREAQEKKLGLFMGDFSLTNGKSSLQQTVSANYRFADEAEITMLNQIGISTNASSGTGGYSASQMRGYLEVEEKTLDAMLETKLEDIKNLFGYDSDGDLIIDNGLGYRLDKQISSWTQSGGIISTKTATLDKQIKSSNTKISKLESQLDAKESELKAKYAGMESSLNSLEKQQSSIENFSRQQSNNKN
;
A
#
# COMPACT_ATOMS: atom_id res chain seq x y z
N MET A 1 -57.30 -18.74 -42.14
CA MET A 1 -58.15 -19.94 -42.29
C MET A 1 -57.54 -21.00 -41.41
N ALA A 2 -58.16 -21.31 -40.27
CA ALA A 2 -57.71 -22.37 -39.37
C ALA A 2 -58.64 -23.56 -39.57
N ASP A 3 -58.05 -24.72 -39.86
CA ASP A 3 -58.75 -25.99 -40.06
C ASP A 3 -59.73 -26.25 -38.91
N GLY A 4 -61.00 -26.43 -39.28
CA GLY A 4 -62.06 -26.73 -38.34
C GLY A 4 -61.78 -28.06 -37.65
N ILE A 5 -61.62 -28.01 -36.33
CA ILE A 5 -61.59 -29.21 -35.48
C ILE A 5 -62.93 -29.92 -35.69
N SER A 6 -62.92 -30.97 -36.51
CA SER A 6 -64.08 -31.82 -36.74
C SER A 6 -64.30 -32.66 -35.48
N ILE A 7 -65.38 -32.34 -34.75
CA ILE A 7 -65.81 -33.13 -33.59
C ILE A 7 -66.42 -34.43 -34.13
N PRO A 8 -65.90 -35.62 -33.80
CA PRO A 8 -66.44 -36.88 -34.30
C PRO A 8 -67.91 -37.03 -33.89
N GLY A 9 -68.81 -37.08 -34.89
CA GLY A 9 -70.26 -37.26 -34.68
C GLY A 9 -71.15 -36.02 -34.83
N VAL A 10 -70.57 -34.85 -35.13
CA VAL A 10 -71.31 -33.57 -35.34
C VAL A 10 -70.97 -33.06 -36.74
N SER A 11 -71.94 -32.94 -37.65
CA SER A 11 -71.71 -32.34 -38.96
C SER A 11 -71.95 -30.84 -38.85
N ASN A 12 -71.08 -29.98 -39.41
CA ASN A 12 -71.32 -28.53 -39.34
C ASN A 12 -72.47 -28.06 -40.27
N LYS A 13 -73.41 -28.95 -40.60
CA LYS A 13 -74.51 -28.72 -41.55
C LYS A 13 -75.48 -27.62 -41.09
N TYR A 14 -75.58 -27.37 -39.77
CA TYR A 14 -76.50 -26.39 -39.18
C TYR A 14 -75.83 -25.21 -38.45
N GLY A 15 -74.54 -24.94 -38.67
CA GLY A 15 -73.84 -23.81 -38.02
C GLY A 15 -73.64 -23.99 -36.49
N THR A 16 -73.53 -25.24 -36.06
CA THR A 16 -73.52 -25.65 -34.66
C THR A 16 -72.24 -25.22 -33.95
N ASN A 17 -71.09 -25.25 -34.64
CA ASN A 17 -69.82 -24.84 -34.05
C ASN A 17 -69.78 -23.32 -33.83
N GLU A 18 -70.35 -22.53 -34.75
CA GLU A 18 -70.41 -21.07 -34.64
C GLU A 18 -71.33 -20.64 -33.49
N THR A 19 -72.47 -21.31 -33.29
CA THR A 19 -73.39 -21.03 -32.19
C THR A 19 -72.81 -21.39 -30.82
N ILE A 20 -72.16 -22.55 -30.68
CA ILE A 20 -71.44 -22.91 -29.45
C ILE A 20 -70.35 -21.88 -29.14
N LYS A 21 -69.58 -21.46 -30.15
CA LYS A 21 -68.54 -20.43 -29.97
C LYS A 21 -69.11 -19.11 -29.48
N ALA A 22 -70.21 -18.64 -30.07
CA ALA A 22 -70.87 -17.39 -29.66
C ALA A 22 -71.44 -17.47 -28.23
N LEU A 23 -72.00 -18.62 -27.83
CA LEU A 23 -72.46 -18.85 -26.45
C LEU A 23 -71.28 -18.85 -25.47
N MET A 24 -70.18 -19.54 -25.81
CA MET A 24 -68.99 -19.58 -24.98
C MET A 24 -68.31 -18.22 -24.83
N GLU A 25 -68.38 -17.35 -25.84
CA GLU A 25 -67.85 -15.99 -25.77
C GLU A 25 -68.58 -15.14 -24.70
N LEU A 26 -69.90 -15.28 -24.59
CA LEU A 26 -70.67 -14.61 -23.54
C LEU A 26 -70.33 -15.16 -22.14
N GLU A 27 -70.22 -16.49 -22.03
CA GLU A 27 -69.88 -17.17 -20.78
C GLU A 27 -68.44 -16.88 -20.31
N ARG A 28 -67.53 -16.51 -21.23
CA ARG A 28 -66.15 -16.10 -20.91
C ARG A 28 -66.05 -14.70 -20.30
N LYS A 29 -67.09 -13.86 -20.35
CA LYS A 29 -67.02 -12.48 -19.81
C LYS A 29 -66.58 -12.37 -18.34
N PRO A 30 -67.07 -13.21 -17.40
CA PRO A 30 -66.58 -13.20 -16.02
C PRO A 30 -65.10 -13.57 -15.90
N LEU A 31 -64.62 -14.51 -16.72
CA LEU A 31 -63.21 -14.90 -16.77
C LEU A 31 -62.34 -13.73 -17.22
N VAL A 32 -62.71 -13.08 -18.34
CA VAL A 32 -61.97 -11.92 -18.88
C VAL A 32 -61.90 -10.79 -17.85
N ARG A 33 -63.03 -10.46 -17.19
CA ARG A 33 -63.05 -9.43 -16.14
C ARG A 33 -62.14 -9.77 -14.95
N GLU A 34 -62.08 -11.03 -14.53
CA GLU A 34 -61.20 -11.44 -13.42
C GLU A 34 -59.73 -11.48 -13.86
N GLN A 35 -59.44 -11.79 -15.13
CA GLN A 35 -58.09 -11.68 -15.73
C GLN A 35 -57.61 -10.22 -15.77
N GLU A 36 -58.45 -9.29 -16.24
CA GLU A 36 -58.16 -7.84 -16.20
C GLU A 36 -57.94 -7.35 -14.76
N GLN A 37 -58.73 -7.87 -13.80
CA GLN A 37 -58.58 -7.52 -12.39
C GLN A 37 -57.28 -8.06 -11.79
N LEU A 38 -56.86 -9.27 -12.17
CA LEU A 38 -55.58 -9.87 -11.80
C LEU A 38 -54.41 -9.04 -12.32
N GLU A 39 -54.44 -8.66 -13.60
CA GLU A 39 -53.43 -7.82 -14.24
C GLU A 39 -53.29 -6.49 -13.49
N LYS A 40 -54.41 -5.83 -13.21
CA LYS A 40 -54.42 -4.61 -12.39
C LYS A 40 -53.79 -4.80 -11.01
N TYR A 41 -54.07 -5.90 -10.31
CA TYR A 41 -53.43 -6.16 -9.01
C TYR A 41 -51.92 -6.39 -9.14
N GLN A 42 -51.47 -7.04 -10.21
CA GLN A 42 -50.05 -7.27 -10.49
C GLN A 42 -49.32 -5.96 -10.82
N GLU A 43 -49.93 -5.07 -11.61
CA GLU A 43 -49.41 -3.73 -11.90
C GLU A 43 -49.28 -2.90 -10.62
N GLN A 44 -50.35 -2.87 -9.80
CA GLN A 44 -50.34 -2.18 -8.51
C GLN A 44 -49.25 -2.73 -7.59
N GLN A 45 -49.08 -4.05 -7.52
CA GLN A 45 -48.02 -4.65 -6.71
C GLN A 45 -46.63 -4.24 -7.22
N SER A 46 -46.43 -4.24 -8.54
CA SER A 46 -45.16 -3.86 -9.15
C SER A 46 -44.84 -2.38 -8.91
N ALA A 47 -45.84 -1.50 -8.99
CA ALA A 47 -45.70 -0.08 -8.65
C ALA A 47 -45.32 0.13 -7.17
N TRP A 48 -45.96 -0.57 -6.24
CA TRP A 48 -45.58 -0.51 -4.80
C TRP A 48 -44.15 -0.99 -4.56
N ARG A 49 -43.72 -2.06 -5.22
CA ARG A 49 -42.32 -2.53 -5.14
C ARG A 49 -41.34 -1.50 -5.69
N ASN A 50 -41.69 -0.81 -6.78
CA ASN A 50 -40.86 0.25 -7.35
C ASN A 50 -40.72 1.44 -6.39
N VAL A 51 -41.83 1.91 -5.80
CA VAL A 51 -41.82 2.94 -4.74
C VAL A 51 -40.92 2.48 -3.58
N SER A 52 -41.02 1.22 -3.15
CA SER A 52 -40.16 0.65 -2.10
C SER A 52 -38.68 0.76 -2.43
N GLN A 53 -38.29 0.40 -3.67
CA GLN A 53 -36.90 0.43 -4.12
C GLN A 53 -36.36 1.86 -4.18
N LYS A 54 -37.13 2.81 -4.73
CA LYS A 54 -36.76 4.23 -4.80
C LYS A 54 -36.66 4.84 -3.39
N MET A 55 -37.62 4.56 -2.52
CA MET A 55 -37.58 5.00 -1.12
C MET A 55 -36.38 4.41 -0.38
N SER A 56 -36.06 3.13 -0.56
CA SER A 56 -34.89 2.50 0.06
C SER A 56 -33.59 3.14 -0.44
N SER A 57 -33.49 3.41 -1.75
CA SER A 57 -32.34 4.11 -2.34
C SER A 57 -32.17 5.54 -1.78
N LEU A 58 -33.29 6.27 -1.62
CA LEU A 58 -33.26 7.58 -0.96
C LEU A 58 -32.82 7.47 0.50
N ARG A 59 -33.35 6.48 1.23
CA ARG A 59 -32.99 6.23 2.63
C ARG A 59 -31.49 5.98 2.79
N GLU A 60 -30.90 5.16 1.93
CA GLU A 60 -29.47 4.89 1.93
C GLU A 60 -28.66 6.17 1.67
N SER A 61 -29.02 6.93 0.63
CA SER A 61 -28.37 8.21 0.31
C SER A 61 -28.47 9.23 1.45
N VAL A 62 -29.63 9.32 2.10
CA VAL A 62 -29.86 10.20 3.25
C VAL A 62 -29.03 9.74 4.45
N LYS A 63 -28.96 8.43 4.70
CA LYS A 63 -28.20 7.88 5.82
C LYS A 63 -26.72 8.20 5.70
N THR A 64 -26.15 8.15 4.50
CA THR A 64 -24.76 8.57 4.27
C THR A 64 -24.51 9.99 4.76
N LEU A 65 -25.44 10.93 4.54
CA LEU A 65 -25.24 12.35 4.88
C LEU A 65 -25.16 12.64 6.38
N TYR A 66 -25.72 11.79 7.24
CA TYR A 66 -25.66 12.02 8.69
C TYR A 66 -24.90 10.93 9.45
N SER A 67 -24.68 9.74 8.88
CA SER A 67 -24.00 8.66 9.59
C SER A 67 -22.50 8.93 9.81
N PHE A 68 -21.80 7.96 10.41
CA PHE A 68 -20.34 8.02 10.55
C PHE A 68 -19.67 8.29 9.20
N ASP A 69 -20.13 7.72 8.09
CA ASP A 69 -19.51 7.87 6.76
C ASP A 69 -19.84 9.19 6.05
N ASN A 70 -20.36 10.19 6.76
CA ASN A 70 -20.75 11.46 6.15
C ASN A 70 -19.57 12.16 5.44
N PRO A 71 -19.81 12.75 4.27
CA PRO A 71 -18.76 13.34 3.44
C PRO A 71 -18.24 14.67 4.01
N PHE A 72 -18.97 15.30 4.94
CA PHE A 72 -18.66 16.64 5.45
C PHE A 72 -17.41 16.70 6.33
N ASN A 73 -16.94 15.56 6.84
CA ASN A 73 -15.69 15.47 7.59
C ASN A 73 -14.52 14.95 6.73
N ASN A 74 -14.73 14.71 5.44
CA ASN A 74 -13.65 14.25 4.55
C ASN A 74 -12.68 15.40 4.27
N LYS A 75 -11.41 15.05 4.14
CA LYS A 75 -10.32 16.00 3.99
C LYS A 75 -9.49 15.59 2.78
N LEU A 76 -9.04 16.60 2.06
CA LEU A 76 -8.09 16.47 0.97
C LEU A 76 -6.77 17.13 1.39
N THR A 77 -5.71 16.68 0.74
CA THR A 77 -4.42 17.34 0.81
C THR A 77 -3.96 17.73 -0.58
N GLU A 78 -3.44 18.94 -0.71
CA GLU A 78 -2.77 19.41 -1.92
C GLU A 78 -1.29 19.62 -1.63
N SER A 79 -0.43 19.33 -2.60
CA SER A 79 1.01 19.58 -2.54
C SER A 79 1.41 20.56 -3.62
N SER A 80 2.29 21.52 -3.29
CA SER A 80 2.89 22.37 -4.31
C SER A 80 3.94 21.64 -5.18
N ASP A 81 4.35 20.42 -4.81
CA ASP A 81 5.27 19.56 -5.56
C ASP A 81 4.87 18.08 -5.44
N GLU A 82 3.79 17.69 -6.14
CA GLU A 82 3.22 16.33 -6.10
C GLU A 82 4.18 15.24 -6.62
N ASN A 83 5.18 15.60 -7.44
CA ASN A 83 6.18 14.64 -7.90
C ASN A 83 7.16 14.23 -6.80
N ALA A 84 7.39 15.12 -5.83
CA ALA A 84 8.31 14.89 -4.73
C ALA A 84 7.58 14.37 -3.48
N ILE A 85 6.42 14.94 -3.16
CA ILE A 85 5.68 14.60 -1.95
C ILE A 85 4.18 14.77 -2.11
N THR A 86 3.42 13.78 -1.65
CA THR A 86 1.97 13.87 -1.45
C THR A 86 1.62 13.54 -0.01
N ALA A 87 0.35 13.67 0.37
CA ALA A 87 -0.12 13.27 1.68
C ALA A 87 -1.52 12.66 1.58
N ASP A 88 -1.95 12.01 2.66
CA ASP A 88 -3.32 11.58 2.91
C ASP A 88 -3.73 12.15 4.28
N ALA A 89 -4.88 12.82 4.34
CA ALA A 89 -5.42 13.34 5.59
C ALA A 89 -6.59 12.49 6.09
N ALA A 90 -6.50 12.00 7.33
CA ALA A 90 -7.63 11.37 7.99
C ALA A 90 -8.67 12.42 8.42
N ARG A 91 -9.90 11.96 8.70
CA ARG A 91 -11.06 12.83 9.02
C ARG A 91 -10.84 13.70 10.27
N SER A 92 -9.92 13.33 11.15
CA SER A 92 -9.55 14.10 12.34
C SER A 92 -8.37 15.06 12.15
N ALA A 93 -7.75 15.12 10.95
CA ALA A 93 -6.61 16.01 10.68
C ALA A 93 -6.99 17.49 10.78
N GLU A 94 -6.19 18.32 11.43
CA GLU A 94 -6.51 19.75 11.48
C GLU A 94 -6.32 20.43 10.12
N TYR A 95 -7.15 21.43 9.83
CA TYR A 95 -6.96 22.26 8.64
C TYR A 95 -5.71 23.13 8.81
N GLY A 96 -4.93 23.27 7.75
CA GLY A 96 -3.74 24.09 7.78
C GLY A 96 -2.83 23.84 6.60
N SER A 97 -1.70 24.52 6.61
CA SER A 97 -0.62 24.32 5.65
C SER A 97 0.70 24.20 6.38
N PHE A 98 1.57 23.33 5.89
CA PHE A 98 2.91 23.14 6.44
C PHE A 98 3.91 22.87 5.33
N ASN A 99 5.18 23.15 5.63
CA ASN A 99 6.27 23.07 4.68
C ASN A 99 7.13 21.82 4.88
N ILE A 100 7.45 21.15 3.77
CA ILE A 100 8.32 19.98 3.73
C ILE A 100 9.40 20.12 2.66
N ASP A 101 10.64 19.81 3.04
CA ASP A 101 11.75 19.64 2.11
C ASP A 101 12.17 18.17 2.09
N VAL A 102 11.96 17.44 0.99
CA VAL A 102 12.47 16.07 0.86
C VAL A 102 13.91 16.15 0.37
N ILE A 103 14.87 15.72 1.19
CA ILE A 103 16.29 15.71 0.83
C ILE A 103 16.62 14.44 0.06
N LYS A 104 16.19 13.28 0.58
CA LYS A 104 16.23 11.99 -0.09
C LYS A 104 15.08 11.10 0.40
N PRO A 105 14.38 10.36 -0.47
CA PRO A 105 13.46 9.33 -0.07
C PRO A 105 14.22 8.09 0.46
N ALA A 106 13.53 7.26 1.24
CA ALA A 106 14.02 5.96 1.66
C ALA A 106 14.15 5.04 0.45
N THR A 107 15.25 4.29 0.40
CA THR A 107 15.54 3.34 -0.67
C THR A 107 15.63 1.93 -0.11
N ALA A 108 15.47 0.94 -0.97
CA ALA A 108 15.62 -0.48 -0.65
C ALA A 108 16.81 -1.07 -1.44
N ASP A 109 17.38 -2.17 -0.95
CA ASP A 109 18.42 -2.89 -1.67
C ASP A 109 17.85 -3.54 -2.94
N ARG A 110 18.49 -3.27 -4.07
CA ARG A 110 18.14 -3.82 -5.40
C ARG A 110 19.40 -4.25 -6.11
N PHE A 111 19.65 -5.55 -6.18
CA PHE A 111 20.88 -6.11 -6.71
C PHE A 111 20.63 -6.78 -8.05
N LEU A 112 21.38 -6.35 -9.07
CA LEU A 112 21.36 -6.92 -10.41
C LEU A 112 22.52 -7.91 -10.57
N SER A 113 22.26 -9.03 -11.21
CA SER A 113 23.31 -9.98 -11.57
C SER A 113 24.03 -9.56 -12.86
N GLY A 114 25.27 -10.04 -13.01
CA GLY A 114 25.91 -10.17 -14.31
C GLY A 114 25.11 -11.04 -15.29
N SER A 115 25.63 -11.17 -16.51
CA SER A 115 24.90 -11.81 -17.59
C SER A 115 25.00 -13.35 -17.55
N ILE A 116 23.86 -14.02 -17.36
CA ILE A 116 23.73 -15.48 -17.32
C ILE A 116 23.15 -16.05 -18.60
N SER A 117 23.40 -17.33 -18.87
CA SER A 117 22.76 -18.07 -19.97
C SER A 117 21.24 -18.12 -19.80
N LYS A 118 20.49 -18.00 -20.89
CA LYS A 118 19.02 -18.20 -20.89
C LYS A 118 18.59 -19.57 -20.34
N ASN A 119 19.46 -20.57 -20.46
CA ASN A 119 19.24 -21.93 -19.96
C ASN A 119 19.93 -22.21 -18.62
N PHE A 120 20.35 -21.17 -17.89
CA PHE A 120 20.98 -21.31 -16.57
C PHE A 120 20.10 -22.15 -15.64
N ARG A 121 20.75 -23.06 -14.93
CA ARG A 121 20.11 -23.97 -13.98
C ARG A 121 20.57 -23.61 -12.58
N VAL A 122 19.61 -23.58 -11.65
CA VAL A 122 19.85 -23.40 -10.22
C VAL A 122 19.94 -24.79 -9.60
N GLU A 123 20.93 -25.01 -8.75
CA GLU A 123 21.21 -26.30 -8.10
C GLU A 123 20.19 -26.65 -7.01
N GLU A 124 20.11 -27.92 -6.61
CA GLU A 124 19.28 -28.29 -5.45
C GLU A 124 19.92 -27.76 -4.16
N GLY A 125 19.10 -27.22 -3.26
CA GLY A 125 19.61 -26.73 -1.98
C GLY A 125 18.64 -25.84 -1.22
N LYS A 126 19.12 -25.32 -0.09
CA LYS A 126 18.41 -24.39 0.77
C LYS A 126 18.83 -22.97 0.43
N TYR A 127 17.86 -22.15 0.04
CA TYR A 127 18.08 -20.75 -0.34
C TYR A 127 17.39 -19.85 0.70
N THR A 128 18.16 -19.03 1.40
CA THR A 128 17.63 -18.15 2.43
C THR A 128 17.89 -16.69 2.07
N PHE A 129 16.82 -15.89 2.08
CA PHE A 129 16.86 -14.45 1.83
C PHE A 129 16.30 -13.73 3.05
N GLY A 130 16.97 -12.67 3.50
CA GLY A 130 16.54 -11.86 4.64
C GLY A 130 16.37 -10.40 4.25
N VAL A 131 15.50 -9.70 4.96
CA VAL A 131 15.38 -8.24 4.92
C VAL A 131 15.06 -7.77 6.34
N GLY A 132 15.98 -7.03 6.94
CA GLY A 132 15.92 -6.70 8.37
C GLY A 132 15.89 -7.99 9.22
N THR A 133 14.91 -8.13 10.10
CA THR A 133 14.74 -9.31 10.98
C THR A 133 13.96 -10.45 10.35
N GLN A 134 13.37 -10.26 9.17
CA GLN A 134 12.53 -11.25 8.51
C GLN A 134 13.33 -12.05 7.50
N THR A 135 13.08 -13.36 7.44
CA THR A 135 13.75 -14.27 6.50
C THR A 135 12.74 -15.16 5.78
N ILE A 136 13.00 -15.45 4.51
CA ILE A 136 12.33 -16.50 3.75
C ILE A 136 13.32 -17.61 3.41
N THR A 137 12.87 -18.85 3.49
CA THR A 137 13.68 -20.02 3.11
C THR A 137 12.96 -20.84 2.06
N ILE A 138 13.71 -21.26 1.04
CA ILE A 138 13.23 -22.06 -0.09
C ILE A 138 14.10 -23.31 -0.20
N ASN A 139 13.48 -24.47 0.02
CA ASN A 139 14.10 -25.76 -0.27
C ASN A 139 13.86 -26.08 -1.75
N TRP A 140 14.82 -25.77 -2.60
CA TRP A 140 14.72 -25.88 -4.05
C TRP A 140 15.23 -27.23 -4.53
N LYS A 141 14.53 -27.86 -5.49
CA LYS A 141 14.85 -29.19 -6.02
C LYS A 141 15.77 -29.19 -7.25
N GLY A 142 16.35 -28.04 -7.55
CA GLY A 142 17.11 -27.82 -8.77
C GLY A 142 16.19 -27.64 -9.99
N GLY A 143 16.62 -26.84 -10.96
CA GLY A 143 15.77 -26.55 -12.12
C GLY A 143 16.22 -25.33 -12.91
N LYS A 144 15.35 -24.81 -13.79
CA LYS A 144 15.65 -23.60 -14.56
C LYS A 144 15.53 -22.37 -13.67
N ILE A 145 16.34 -21.34 -13.92
CA ILE A 145 16.28 -20.07 -13.19
C ILE A 145 14.88 -19.42 -13.23
N ALA A 146 14.12 -19.56 -14.32
CA ALA A 146 12.76 -19.01 -14.41
C ALA A 146 11.79 -19.65 -13.39
N ASP A 147 11.89 -20.96 -13.19
CA ASP A 147 11.06 -21.69 -12.23
C ASP A 147 11.46 -21.34 -10.79
N PHE A 148 12.78 -21.18 -10.55
CA PHE A 148 13.31 -20.72 -9.27
C PHE A 148 12.81 -19.31 -8.92
N ILE A 149 12.89 -18.36 -9.84
CA ILE A 149 12.40 -16.97 -9.63
C ILE A 149 10.89 -16.95 -9.36
N THR A 150 10.13 -17.81 -10.04
CA THR A 150 8.70 -17.98 -9.76
C THR A 150 8.47 -18.50 -8.33
N ALA A 151 9.27 -19.46 -7.87
CA ALA A 151 9.21 -19.97 -6.51
C ALA A 151 9.61 -18.93 -5.46
N VAL A 152 10.63 -18.11 -5.75
CA VAL A 152 11.05 -16.96 -4.92
C VAL A 152 9.90 -15.98 -4.77
N ASN A 153 9.29 -15.52 -5.87
CA ASN A 153 8.18 -14.57 -5.81
C ASN A 153 6.94 -15.14 -5.09
N LYS A 154 6.67 -16.44 -5.24
CA LYS A 154 5.56 -17.10 -4.54
C LYS A 154 5.76 -17.15 -3.02
N ARG A 155 7.00 -17.32 -2.55
CA ARG A 155 7.34 -17.37 -1.11
C ARG A 155 7.74 -16.01 -0.54
N GLY A 156 8.06 -15.03 -1.38
CA GLY A 156 8.63 -13.74 -0.99
C GLY A 156 7.72 -12.84 -0.16
N ASN A 157 6.40 -13.08 -0.13
CA ASN A 157 5.41 -12.46 0.77
C ASN A 157 5.66 -10.99 1.17
N LYS A 158 5.67 -10.06 0.21
CA LYS A 158 5.94 -8.61 0.41
C LYS A 158 7.29 -8.27 1.05
N LEU A 159 8.23 -9.22 1.13
CA LEU A 159 9.57 -9.02 1.66
C LEU A 159 10.59 -8.79 0.55
N ILE A 160 10.60 -9.69 -0.44
CA ILE A 160 11.47 -9.56 -1.62
C ILE A 160 10.70 -9.88 -2.90
N LYS A 161 11.25 -9.42 -4.01
CA LYS A 161 10.81 -9.75 -5.36
C LYS A 161 12.02 -10.03 -6.23
N ALA A 162 11.88 -10.96 -7.15
CA ALA A 162 12.92 -11.33 -8.09
C ALA A 162 12.38 -11.30 -9.53
N SER A 163 13.19 -10.83 -10.47
CA SER A 163 12.81 -10.67 -11.89
C SER A 163 13.91 -11.14 -12.82
N LEU A 164 13.53 -11.65 -14.00
CA LEU A 164 14.46 -11.97 -15.07
C LEU A 164 14.41 -10.90 -16.16
N ILE A 165 15.55 -10.26 -16.40
CA ILE A 165 15.74 -9.21 -17.39
C ILE A 165 16.42 -9.82 -18.63
N GLY A 166 15.90 -9.51 -19.82
CA GLY A 166 16.52 -9.94 -21.08
C GLY A 166 17.70 -9.06 -21.45
N VAL A 167 18.87 -9.66 -21.70
CA VAL A 167 20.08 -8.94 -22.13
C VAL A 167 20.30 -9.10 -23.64
N SER A 168 20.11 -10.33 -24.15
CA SER A 168 20.13 -10.64 -25.58
C SER A 168 19.34 -11.92 -25.86
N SER A 169 19.32 -12.41 -27.11
CA SER A 169 18.57 -13.62 -27.50
C SER A 169 18.88 -14.86 -26.64
N ASN A 170 20.13 -14.98 -26.16
CA ASN A 170 20.63 -16.13 -25.40
C ASN A 170 21.10 -15.79 -23.98
N LYS A 171 21.01 -14.53 -23.54
CA LYS A 171 21.48 -14.09 -22.22
C LYS A 171 20.41 -13.33 -21.43
N LYS A 172 20.43 -13.50 -20.11
CA LYS A 172 19.53 -12.86 -19.14
C LYS A 172 20.33 -12.32 -17.94
N SER A 173 19.70 -11.48 -17.14
CA SER A 173 20.16 -11.09 -15.80
C SER A 173 19.03 -11.27 -14.79
N VAL A 174 19.37 -11.46 -13.52
CA VAL A 174 18.45 -11.59 -12.41
C VAL A 174 18.51 -10.29 -11.59
N LEU A 175 17.36 -9.70 -11.31
CA LEU A 175 17.22 -8.61 -10.34
C LEU A 175 16.55 -9.17 -9.09
N ILE A 176 17.15 -8.98 -7.92
CA ILE A 176 16.51 -9.25 -6.62
C ILE A 176 16.36 -7.91 -5.90
N GLU A 177 15.15 -7.58 -5.49
CA GLU A 177 14.81 -6.34 -4.78
C GLU A 177 14.14 -6.64 -3.44
N SER A 178 14.60 -5.95 -2.39
CA SER A 178 13.86 -5.81 -1.14
C SER A 178 12.62 -4.93 -1.39
N LEU A 179 11.51 -5.29 -0.76
CA LEU A 179 10.26 -4.52 -0.78
C LEU A 179 10.11 -3.64 0.48
N LYS A 180 11.12 -3.64 1.36
CA LYS A 180 11.22 -2.75 2.52
C LYS A 180 12.36 -1.77 2.32
N THR A 181 12.05 -0.49 2.45
CA THR A 181 13.04 0.60 2.42
C THR A 181 13.67 0.81 3.80
N GLY A 182 14.73 1.59 3.86
CA GLY A 182 15.39 1.98 5.12
C GLY A 182 16.72 1.28 5.33
N ALA A 183 17.65 1.95 6.00
CA ALA A 183 19.03 1.54 6.20
C ALA A 183 19.15 0.21 6.96
N GLU A 184 18.20 -0.11 7.84
CA GLU A 184 18.15 -1.38 8.58
C GLU A 184 17.57 -2.55 7.75
N ASN A 185 16.83 -2.26 6.68
CA ASN A 185 16.16 -3.26 5.85
C ASN A 185 17.03 -3.74 4.69
N ARG A 186 18.28 -4.07 4.99
CA ARG A 186 19.25 -4.58 4.02
C ARG A 186 18.89 -5.98 3.55
N LEU A 187 19.12 -6.25 2.26
CA LEU A 187 18.91 -7.55 1.64
C LEU A 187 20.04 -8.50 2.04
N VAL A 188 19.72 -9.49 2.86
CA VAL A 188 20.62 -10.54 3.32
C VAL A 188 20.49 -11.78 2.43
N LEU A 189 21.62 -12.35 2.02
CA LEU A 189 21.70 -13.60 1.26
C LEU A 189 22.44 -14.65 2.09
N GLN A 190 21.82 -15.80 2.30
CA GLN A 190 22.35 -16.88 3.15
C GLN A 190 22.18 -18.25 2.50
N ASP A 191 22.88 -19.25 3.03
CA ASP A 191 22.92 -20.61 2.48
C ASP A 191 23.26 -20.57 0.96
N MET A 192 22.58 -21.37 0.14
CA MET A 192 22.81 -21.41 -1.31
C MET A 192 22.37 -20.13 -2.04
N ALA A 193 21.66 -19.20 -1.38
CA ALA A 193 21.32 -17.92 -1.99
C ALA A 193 22.56 -17.03 -2.15
N LEU A 194 23.47 -17.05 -1.18
CA LEU A 194 24.74 -16.34 -1.27
C LEU A 194 25.63 -16.94 -2.36
N GLU A 195 25.76 -18.26 -2.38
CA GLU A 195 26.56 -18.97 -3.39
C GLU A 195 26.02 -18.76 -4.80
N LEU A 196 24.69 -18.81 -4.97
CA LEU A 196 24.07 -18.48 -6.26
C LEU A 196 24.37 -17.04 -6.65
N ALA A 197 24.21 -16.07 -5.74
CA ALA A 197 24.44 -14.66 -6.02
C ALA A 197 25.89 -14.36 -6.41
N LYS A 198 26.87 -15.02 -5.77
CA LYS A 198 28.28 -14.98 -6.20
C LYS A 198 28.47 -15.59 -7.59
N SER A 199 27.90 -16.77 -7.84
CA SER A 199 28.05 -17.49 -9.13
C SER A 199 27.48 -16.74 -10.33
N ILE A 200 26.49 -15.87 -10.12
CA ILE A 200 25.85 -15.06 -11.15
C ILE A 200 26.35 -13.62 -11.18
N ASP A 201 27.43 -13.30 -10.46
CA ASP A 201 28.03 -11.96 -10.41
C ASP A 201 27.02 -10.89 -9.95
N MET A 202 26.22 -11.23 -8.94
CA MET A 202 25.32 -10.28 -8.26
C MET A 202 26.00 -9.65 -7.04
N VAL A 203 26.80 -10.45 -6.33
CA VAL A 203 27.54 -10.01 -5.14
C VAL A 203 28.98 -10.56 -5.18
N GLY A 204 29.93 -9.76 -4.70
CA GLY A 204 31.35 -10.09 -4.60
C GLY A 204 31.78 -10.28 -3.15
N GLU A 205 33.07 -10.56 -2.94
CA GLU A 205 33.65 -10.51 -1.60
C GLU A 205 33.55 -9.09 -1.06
N ALA A 206 33.07 -8.95 0.17
CA ALA A 206 32.97 -7.62 0.74
C ALA A 206 34.35 -7.00 0.93
N LYS A 207 34.57 -5.83 0.32
CA LYS A 207 35.66 -4.96 0.75
C LYS A 207 35.24 -4.37 2.07
N ALA A 208 35.99 -4.70 3.11
CA ALA A 208 35.90 -4.03 4.39
C ALA A 208 36.01 -2.51 4.18
N GLU A 209 35.05 -1.72 4.68
CA GLU A 209 35.29 -0.29 4.88
C GLU A 209 36.35 -0.16 5.97
N THR A 210 37.58 0.11 5.54
CA THR A 210 38.72 0.21 6.44
C THR A 210 38.87 1.64 6.96
N SER A 211 39.22 1.75 8.24
CA SER A 211 39.64 3.00 8.88
C SER A 211 41.12 2.86 9.28
N PRO A 212 42.04 3.62 8.67
CA PRO A 212 43.46 3.51 9.00
C PRO A 212 43.71 3.98 10.43
N LEU A 213 44.69 3.35 11.09
CA LEU A 213 45.32 3.88 12.29
C LEU A 213 46.13 5.15 11.92
N SER A 214 46.62 5.87 12.93
CA SER A 214 47.47 7.02 12.66
C SER A 214 48.71 6.60 11.87
N SER A 215 48.96 7.29 10.76
CA SER A 215 50.20 7.20 10.00
C SER A 215 51.18 8.31 10.40
N ASN A 216 50.82 9.17 11.36
CA ASN A 216 51.64 10.27 11.83
C ASN A 216 52.53 9.79 12.97
N THR A 217 53.85 9.77 12.75
CA THR A 217 54.81 9.24 13.71
C THR A 217 54.86 10.03 15.03
N ALA A 218 54.35 11.27 15.06
CA ALA A 218 54.21 12.05 16.29
C ALA A 218 53.18 11.46 17.27
N ASP A 219 52.27 10.61 16.80
CA ASP A 219 51.26 9.95 17.62
C ASP A 219 51.77 8.62 18.21
N TYR A 220 52.97 8.17 17.84
CA TYR A 220 53.53 6.89 18.27
C TYR A 220 54.26 7.05 19.59
N MET A 221 54.12 6.06 20.47
CA MET A 221 54.85 5.99 21.73
C MET A 221 55.99 4.98 21.64
N ALA A 222 57.04 5.16 22.45
CA ALA A 222 58.10 4.17 22.55
C ALA A 222 57.53 2.93 23.26
N PRO A 223 57.66 1.73 22.68
CA PRO A 223 57.18 0.52 23.34
C PRO A 223 58.06 0.20 24.56
N GLU A 224 57.46 -0.36 25.61
CA GLU A 224 58.22 -0.86 26.75
C GLU A 224 59.15 -1.99 26.29
N THR A 225 60.39 -1.99 26.79
CA THR A 225 61.39 -3.00 26.48
C THR A 225 61.02 -4.30 27.20
N ASN A 226 60.76 -5.35 26.42
CA ASN A 226 60.52 -6.70 26.94
C ASN A 226 61.66 -7.65 26.54
N ASP A 227 62.89 -7.13 26.51
CA ASP A 227 64.08 -7.91 26.19
C ASP A 227 64.22 -9.01 27.24
N LEU A 228 64.04 -10.28 26.85
CA LEU A 228 64.13 -11.41 27.78
C LEU A 228 65.50 -11.51 28.46
N GLN A 229 66.54 -10.91 27.85
CA GLN A 229 67.83 -10.58 28.45
C GLN A 229 68.44 -9.36 27.72
N PRO A 230 68.29 -8.13 28.22
CA PRO A 230 68.90 -6.97 27.56
C PRO A 230 70.43 -7.09 27.68
N GLN A 231 71.12 -7.10 26.55
CA GLN A 231 72.58 -6.97 26.56
C GLN A 231 72.92 -5.58 27.13
N ALA A 232 73.86 -5.54 28.08
CA ALA A 232 74.31 -4.26 28.63
C ALA A 232 74.79 -3.36 27.47
N ASN A 233 74.38 -2.10 27.48
CA ASN A 233 74.70 -1.08 26.46
C ASN A 233 74.01 -1.24 25.09
N MET A 234 73.09 -2.18 24.92
CA MET A 234 72.19 -2.18 23.75
C MET A 234 71.30 -0.93 23.81
N PRO A 235 71.11 -0.20 22.70
CA PRO A 235 70.12 0.88 22.65
C PRO A 235 68.73 0.36 23.02
N GLU A 236 68.03 1.10 23.88
CA GLU A 236 66.62 0.87 24.17
C GLU A 236 65.78 1.07 22.90
N LEU A 237 64.64 0.38 22.83
CA LEU A 237 63.71 0.57 21.71
C LEU A 237 63.21 2.02 21.74
N SER A 238 63.37 2.73 20.62
CA SER A 238 62.91 4.11 20.48
C SER A 238 62.03 4.27 19.25
N VAL A 239 61.16 5.28 19.29
CA VAL A 239 60.42 5.76 18.11
C VAL A 239 61.34 6.56 17.18
N ASP A 240 62.53 6.94 17.65
CA ASP A 240 63.50 7.69 16.85
C ASP A 240 63.90 6.91 15.59
N GLY A 241 63.79 7.57 14.44
CA GLY A 241 64.07 6.96 13.14
C GLY A 241 62.91 6.15 12.54
N VAL A 242 61.79 5.97 13.26
CA VAL A 242 60.55 5.47 12.65
C VAL A 242 60.02 6.52 11.68
N THR A 243 59.82 6.13 10.42
CA THR A 243 59.33 7.01 9.36
C THR A 243 58.04 6.48 8.77
N SER A 244 57.18 7.38 8.28
CA SER A 244 55.94 7.04 7.58
C SER A 244 55.76 7.94 6.36
N ASP A 245 55.42 7.37 5.21
CA ASP A 245 55.09 8.11 3.99
C ASP A 245 53.57 8.34 3.80
N GLY A 246 52.76 7.95 4.80
CA GLY A 246 51.30 8.00 4.77
C GLY A 246 50.64 6.71 4.28
N SER A 247 51.40 5.79 3.69
CA SER A 247 50.94 4.46 3.25
C SER A 247 51.74 3.32 3.86
N THR A 248 53.01 3.57 4.15
CA THR A 248 53.99 2.61 4.65
C THR A 248 54.71 3.20 5.86
N ILE A 249 54.91 2.38 6.89
CA ILE A 249 55.69 2.66 8.09
C ILE A 249 56.97 1.84 8.03
N THR A 250 58.11 2.48 8.23
CA THR A 250 59.43 1.83 8.32
C THR A 250 59.96 1.98 9.74
N ILE A 251 60.25 0.85 10.37
CA ILE A 251 60.79 0.74 11.72
C ILE A 251 62.23 0.24 11.60
N PRO A 252 63.24 1.08 11.86
CA PRO A 252 64.65 0.71 11.72
C PRO A 252 65.08 -0.32 12.77
N ALA A 253 66.31 -0.82 12.66
CA ALA A 253 66.93 -1.66 13.68
C ALA A 253 66.90 -0.95 15.06
N ARG A 254 66.49 -1.68 16.10
CA ARG A 254 66.18 -1.14 17.45
C ARG A 254 65.12 -0.02 17.49
N GLY A 255 64.36 0.14 16.42
CA GLY A 255 63.16 0.97 16.41
C GLY A 255 61.96 0.25 17.05
N GLY A 256 61.02 1.02 17.57
CA GLY A 256 59.78 0.50 18.09
C GLY A 256 58.66 1.54 18.01
N ALA A 257 57.45 1.08 17.78
CA ALA A 257 56.28 1.93 17.72
C ALA A 257 55.11 1.28 18.44
N ASP A 258 54.55 2.00 19.40
CA ASP A 258 53.27 1.71 20.03
C ASP A 258 52.21 2.63 19.41
N ILE A 259 51.36 2.06 18.55
CA ILE A 259 50.44 2.78 17.68
C ILE A 259 49.03 2.70 18.30
N PRO A 260 48.44 3.82 18.72
CA PRO A 260 47.14 3.83 19.38
C PRO A 260 46.02 3.39 18.43
N LEU A 261 45.11 2.55 18.93
CA LEU A 261 43.88 2.23 18.23
C LEU A 261 42.88 3.40 18.35
N PRO A 262 42.09 3.70 17.29
CA PRO A 262 41.04 4.72 17.35
C PRO A 262 40.04 4.53 18.50
N GLN A 263 39.57 5.63 19.09
CA GLN A 263 38.55 5.58 20.15
C GLN A 263 37.20 5.07 19.60
N GLY A 264 36.51 4.22 20.38
CA GLY A 264 35.21 3.66 19.99
C GLY A 264 35.29 2.32 19.25
N ILE A 265 36.47 1.72 19.14
CA ILE A 265 36.66 0.33 18.74
C ILE A 265 36.30 -0.55 19.93
N THR A 266 34.99 -0.75 20.17
CA THR A 266 34.47 -1.56 21.27
C THR A 266 33.74 -2.80 20.73
N GLU A 267 34.42 -3.95 20.85
CA GLU A 267 33.88 -5.33 20.93
C GLU A 267 33.53 -6.14 19.66
N GLY A 268 33.99 -7.40 19.66
CA GLY A 268 33.46 -8.58 18.96
C GLY A 268 33.83 -8.75 17.47
N THR A 269 33.47 -7.79 16.62
CA THR A 269 33.50 -8.00 15.15
C THR A 269 34.55 -7.17 14.43
N GLN A 270 35.30 -6.36 15.16
CA GLN A 270 36.36 -5.50 14.64
C GLN A 270 37.64 -6.30 14.41
N ARG A 271 38.32 -6.04 13.30
CA ARG A 271 39.61 -6.63 12.93
C ARG A 271 40.63 -5.56 12.62
N VAL A 272 41.90 -5.83 12.96
CA VAL A 272 43.07 -5.02 12.55
C VAL A 272 43.82 -5.78 11.47
N THR A 273 44.12 -5.13 10.35
CA THR A 273 44.86 -5.74 9.23
C THR A 273 46.01 -4.86 8.76
N PHE A 274 47.13 -5.48 8.41
CA PHE A 274 48.28 -4.83 7.77
C PHE A 274 49.14 -5.87 7.05
N THR A 275 50.01 -5.42 6.17
CA THR A 275 51.08 -6.24 5.61
C THR A 275 52.42 -5.81 6.15
N PHE A 276 53.37 -6.73 6.28
CA PHE A 276 54.76 -6.37 6.60
C PHE A 276 55.77 -7.24 5.84
N ALA A 277 56.99 -6.73 5.74
CA ALA A 277 58.20 -7.44 5.36
C ALA A 277 59.37 -7.01 6.26
N THR A 278 60.36 -7.89 6.35
CA THR A 278 61.61 -7.63 7.07
C THR A 278 62.74 -7.62 6.05
N GLU A 279 63.57 -6.58 6.08
CA GLU A 279 64.66 -6.35 5.12
C GLU A 279 65.99 -6.18 5.86
N ASP A 280 67.07 -6.73 5.30
CA ASP A 280 68.41 -6.59 5.86
C ASP A 280 68.92 -5.13 5.72
N THR A 281 69.51 -4.61 6.79
CA THR A 281 70.13 -3.29 6.86
C THR A 281 71.54 -3.37 7.44
N GLU A 282 72.24 -2.24 7.48
CA GLU A 282 73.52 -2.16 8.19
C GLU A 282 73.33 -2.50 9.68
N ASP A 283 74.22 -3.34 10.23
CA ASP A 283 74.15 -3.76 11.62
C ASP A 283 74.70 -2.67 12.55
N ILE A 284 73.83 -2.10 13.38
CA ILE A 284 74.16 -0.99 14.27
C ILE A 284 75.13 -1.41 15.39
N THR A 285 75.29 -2.70 15.65
CA THR A 285 76.12 -3.23 16.74
C THR A 285 77.57 -2.78 16.61
N ALA A 286 78.09 -2.67 15.39
CA ALA A 286 79.44 -2.18 15.14
C ALA A 286 79.63 -0.71 15.55
N ALA A 287 78.65 0.14 15.27
CA ALA A 287 78.67 1.55 15.64
C ALA A 287 78.51 1.74 17.16
N VAL A 288 77.61 0.97 17.80
CA VAL A 288 77.41 0.98 19.26
C VAL A 288 78.69 0.56 19.99
N ASN A 289 79.34 -0.52 19.55
CA ASN A 289 80.58 -0.99 20.15
C ASN A 289 81.76 -0.02 19.98
N ALA A 290 81.80 0.73 18.88
CA ALA A 290 82.81 1.77 18.68
C ALA A 290 82.65 2.91 19.70
N GLN A 291 81.41 3.30 20.04
CA GLN A 291 81.13 4.35 21.03
C GLN A 291 81.48 3.92 22.46
N LEU A 292 81.34 2.63 22.80
CA LEU A 292 81.71 2.10 24.12
C LEU A 292 83.21 2.15 24.41
N LEU A 293 84.05 2.30 23.37
CA LEU A 293 85.50 2.39 23.49
C LEU A 293 85.99 3.83 23.76
N GLU A 294 85.12 4.84 23.76
CA GLU A 294 85.49 6.25 23.92
C GLU A 294 84.64 6.95 25.00
N PRO A 295 85.23 7.51 26.07
CA PRO A 295 84.46 8.31 27.03
C PRO A 295 83.98 9.62 26.38
N SER A 296 82.67 9.86 26.40
CA SER A 296 82.09 11.15 26.01
C SER A 296 82.40 12.20 27.08
N LEU A 297 83.29 13.14 26.77
CA LEU A 297 83.53 14.32 27.59
C LEU A 297 82.62 15.46 27.09
N PRO A 298 81.93 16.19 27.98
CA PRO A 298 81.06 17.30 27.57
C PRO A 298 81.87 18.37 26.84
N SER A 299 81.30 18.93 25.77
CA SER A 299 81.93 20.01 25.01
C SER A 299 82.20 21.21 25.91
N PRO A 300 83.42 21.77 25.91
CA PRO A 300 83.71 22.98 26.67
C PRO A 300 82.90 24.13 26.06
N GLY A 301 81.87 24.59 26.78
CA GLY A 301 80.95 25.60 26.27
C GLY A 301 81.65 26.85 25.70
N SER A 302 80.98 27.54 24.77
CA SER A 302 81.45 28.78 24.18
C SER A 302 80.59 29.96 24.62
N VAL A 303 81.15 31.18 24.55
CA VAL A 303 80.42 32.43 24.73
C VAL A 303 80.67 33.34 23.53
N ASP A 304 79.58 33.90 23.02
CA ASP A 304 79.60 34.92 21.98
C ASP A 304 79.54 36.32 22.60
N PHE A 305 80.48 37.19 22.22
CA PHE A 305 80.42 38.61 22.58
C PHE A 305 80.85 39.50 21.41
N ARG A 306 79.95 40.40 21.01
CA ARG A 306 80.16 41.39 19.92
C ARG A 306 80.69 40.79 18.61
N GLY A 307 80.17 39.62 18.24
CA GLY A 307 80.47 38.95 16.96
C GLY A 307 81.76 38.12 16.96
N LEU A 308 82.38 37.90 18.13
CA LEU A 308 83.49 36.97 18.31
C LEU A 308 83.05 35.84 19.25
N THR A 309 83.13 34.60 18.75
CA THR A 309 82.92 33.37 19.54
C THR A 309 84.21 33.00 20.24
N VAL A 310 84.20 33.01 21.57
CA VAL A 310 85.30 32.48 22.38
C VAL A 310 84.87 31.12 22.90
N SER A 311 85.47 30.07 22.34
CA SER A 311 85.30 28.69 22.80
C SER A 311 86.31 28.39 23.91
N ASN A 312 85.88 27.71 24.97
CA ASN A 312 86.81 27.22 25.99
C ASN A 312 87.60 26.01 25.43
N GLU A 313 88.86 25.81 25.86
CA GLU A 313 89.68 24.69 25.36
C GLU A 313 89.15 23.34 25.87
N GLN A 314 89.22 22.30 25.03
CA GLN A 314 88.88 20.93 25.45
C GLN A 314 89.82 20.49 26.56
N SER A 315 89.25 19.97 27.65
CA SER A 315 90.04 19.42 28.74
C SER A 315 90.75 18.15 28.26
N ASP A 316 92.07 18.24 28.09
CA ASP A 316 92.91 17.11 27.73
C ASP A 316 93.33 16.37 29.02
N THR A 317 92.61 15.32 29.40
CA THR A 317 92.93 14.56 30.62
C THR A 317 93.96 13.49 30.32
N LEU A 318 95.09 13.50 31.03
CA LEU A 318 96.08 12.40 31.05
C LEU A 318 95.65 11.20 31.93
N LEU A 319 94.36 11.10 32.28
CA LEU A 319 93.84 9.97 33.03
C LEU A 319 93.93 8.72 32.15
N ALA A 320 94.61 7.68 32.64
CA ALA A 320 94.61 6.39 31.97
C ALA A 320 93.17 5.88 31.84
N LYS A 321 92.77 5.40 30.64
CA LYS A 321 91.53 4.64 30.45
C LYS A 321 91.46 3.58 31.55
N PRO A 322 90.36 3.46 32.31
CA PRO A 322 90.21 2.36 33.26
C PRO A 322 90.39 1.06 32.49
N ALA A 323 91.44 0.30 32.81
CA ALA A 323 91.75 -0.96 32.14
C ALA A 323 90.83 -2.11 32.58
N ASP A 324 89.95 -1.89 33.56
CA ASP A 324 89.09 -2.93 34.15
C ASP A 324 87.65 -2.44 34.33
N ALA A 325 86.98 -2.21 33.21
CA ALA A 325 85.56 -2.48 32.99
C ALA A 325 85.30 -2.26 31.50
N ALA A 326 85.92 -3.08 30.64
CA ALA A 326 85.49 -3.13 29.24
C ALA A 326 84.03 -3.56 29.27
N ALA A 327 83.13 -2.63 28.94
CA ALA A 327 81.74 -2.97 28.75
C ALA A 327 81.70 -4.11 27.72
N GLU A 328 81.03 -5.22 28.05
CA GLU A 328 80.97 -6.36 27.12
C GLU A 328 80.45 -5.84 25.77
N PRO A 329 81.12 -6.16 24.64
CA PRO A 329 80.66 -5.70 23.34
C PRO A 329 79.29 -6.29 23.07
N VAL A 330 78.38 -5.43 22.64
CA VAL A 330 77.06 -5.81 22.16
C VAL A 330 77.24 -6.77 20.98
N GLN A 331 76.47 -7.85 20.92
CA GLN A 331 76.42 -8.80 19.83
C GLN A 331 75.17 -8.59 18.97
N PRO A 332 75.24 -8.86 17.65
CA PRO A 332 74.09 -8.79 16.76
C PRO A 332 72.89 -9.58 17.27
N VAL A 333 71.70 -9.00 17.13
CA VAL A 333 70.43 -9.64 17.49
C VAL A 333 69.61 -9.85 16.22
N ASN A 334 69.10 -11.08 16.05
CA ASN A 334 68.15 -11.44 15.02
C ASN A 334 66.90 -12.06 15.68
N ASP A 335 65.79 -11.33 15.65
CA ASP A 335 64.46 -11.73 16.14
C ASP A 335 63.45 -11.64 15.00
N ASP A 336 63.21 -12.79 14.38
CA ASP A 336 62.25 -12.97 13.28
C ASP A 336 60.95 -13.61 13.79
N THR A 337 60.64 -13.55 15.10
CA THR A 337 59.51 -14.31 15.67
C THR A 337 58.59 -13.49 16.55
N ARG A 338 59.09 -12.49 17.28
CA ARG A 338 58.31 -11.78 18.30
C ARG A 338 58.53 -10.27 18.25
N PHE A 339 57.91 -9.65 17.26
CA PHE A 339 57.93 -8.19 17.13
C PHE A 339 56.54 -7.56 17.05
N ILE A 340 55.46 -8.31 17.20
CA ILE A 340 54.08 -7.79 17.18
C ILE A 340 53.39 -8.15 18.50
N ALA A 341 52.77 -7.17 19.15
CA ALA A 341 51.94 -7.39 20.34
C ALA A 341 50.74 -6.44 20.35
N ILE A 342 49.69 -6.80 21.10
CA ILE A 342 48.55 -5.94 21.39
C ILE A 342 48.57 -5.59 22.87
N ARG A 343 48.48 -4.29 23.19
CA ARG A 343 48.27 -3.83 24.56
C ARG A 343 46.79 -3.78 24.87
N ASN A 344 46.39 -4.32 26.02
CA ASN A 344 45.02 -4.31 26.52
C ASN A 344 44.83 -3.20 27.58
N GLU A 345 43.58 -2.86 27.88
CA GLU A 345 43.19 -1.80 28.82
C GLU A 345 43.71 -2.02 30.25
N ASP A 346 43.92 -3.28 30.64
CA ASP A 346 44.51 -3.65 31.92
C ASP A 346 46.04 -3.49 31.98
N GLY A 347 46.66 -3.03 30.88
CA GLY A 347 48.10 -2.85 30.72
C GLY A 347 48.86 -4.12 30.37
N THR A 348 48.17 -5.26 30.21
CA THR A 348 48.82 -6.49 29.73
C THR A 348 49.11 -6.41 28.23
N GLU A 349 50.17 -7.10 27.81
CA GLU A 349 50.52 -7.22 26.41
C GLU A 349 50.42 -8.68 25.96
N THR A 350 49.70 -8.91 24.87
CA THR A 350 49.54 -10.23 24.26
C THR A 350 50.41 -10.28 22.99
N GLU A 351 51.42 -11.14 22.98
CA GLU A 351 52.27 -11.35 21.79
C GLU A 351 51.49 -12.06 20.67
N VAL A 352 51.76 -11.64 19.43
CA VAL A 352 51.20 -12.26 18.21
C VAL A 352 52.27 -13.14 17.59
N ASP A 353 52.01 -14.45 17.47
CA ASP A 353 52.91 -15.35 16.77
C ASP A 353 52.82 -15.11 15.26
N ILE A 354 53.88 -14.54 14.69
CA ILE A 354 53.91 -14.19 13.28
C ILE A 354 53.95 -15.42 12.36
N GLN A 355 54.27 -16.62 12.89
CA GLN A 355 54.31 -17.85 12.12
C GLN A 355 52.91 -18.33 11.70
N ASP A 356 51.86 -17.87 12.38
CA ASP A 356 50.47 -18.16 12.03
C ASP A 356 50.03 -17.52 10.70
N PHE A 357 50.79 -16.54 10.19
CA PHE A 357 50.47 -15.82 8.96
C PHE A 357 51.42 -16.22 7.82
N PRO A 358 50.91 -16.81 6.71
CA PRO A 358 51.75 -17.26 5.60
C PRO A 358 52.39 -16.10 4.84
N VAL A 359 53.55 -16.35 4.24
CA VAL A 359 54.23 -15.42 3.32
C VAL A 359 53.62 -15.57 1.93
N ASP A 360 53.33 -14.46 1.28
CA ASP A 360 52.99 -14.44 -0.14
C ASP A 360 54.27 -14.67 -0.98
N GLU A 361 54.32 -15.77 -1.75
CA GLU A 361 55.51 -16.19 -2.49
C GLU A 361 55.88 -15.24 -3.66
N GLU A 362 54.93 -14.43 -4.16
CA GLU A 362 55.19 -13.49 -5.26
C GLU A 362 55.74 -12.14 -4.76
N THR A 363 55.24 -11.67 -3.61
CA THR A 363 55.54 -10.33 -3.09
C THR A 363 56.48 -10.32 -1.89
N GLY A 364 56.67 -11.46 -1.21
CA GLY A 364 57.47 -11.57 0.01
C GLY A 364 56.82 -10.93 1.25
N LEU A 365 55.59 -10.43 1.13
CA LEU A 365 54.85 -9.80 2.23
C LEU A 365 54.07 -10.85 3.04
N ARG A 366 53.94 -10.60 4.35
CA ARG A 366 52.99 -11.34 5.21
C ARG A 366 51.78 -10.45 5.50
N LYS A 367 50.57 -10.95 5.26
CA LYS A 367 49.33 -10.28 5.65
C LYS A 367 48.90 -10.74 7.03
N VAL A 368 48.85 -9.82 7.97
CA VAL A 368 48.39 -10.03 9.35
C VAL A 368 46.95 -9.55 9.45
N THR A 369 46.07 -10.38 10.04
CA THR A 369 44.70 -10.00 10.36
C THR A 369 44.36 -10.50 11.76
N LEU A 370 44.19 -9.57 12.70
CA LEU A 370 43.92 -9.84 14.11
C LEU A 370 42.45 -9.60 14.41
N SER A 371 41.80 -10.57 15.07
CA SER A 371 40.45 -10.40 15.60
C SER A 371 40.53 -9.73 16.96
N LEU A 372 39.93 -8.56 17.14
CA LEU A 372 39.95 -7.88 18.44
C LEU A 372 39.11 -8.60 19.51
N GLU A 373 38.32 -9.61 19.14
CA GLU A 373 37.68 -10.52 20.08
C GLU A 373 38.71 -11.33 20.90
N ASP A 374 39.86 -11.66 20.30
CA ASP A 374 40.93 -12.40 20.95
C ASP A 374 41.75 -11.51 21.92
N TYR A 375 41.51 -10.18 21.89
CA TYR A 375 42.24 -9.17 22.68
C TYR A 375 41.26 -8.21 23.39
N PRO A 376 40.58 -8.67 24.47
CA PRO A 376 39.58 -7.87 25.17
C PRO A 376 40.19 -6.57 25.72
N GLY A 377 39.61 -5.42 25.33
CA GLY A 377 40.09 -4.11 25.76
C GLY A 377 41.36 -3.65 25.04
N ALA A 378 41.68 -4.16 23.85
CA ALA A 378 42.83 -3.69 23.06
C ALA A 378 42.88 -2.16 22.91
N THR A 379 44.00 -1.55 23.28
CA THR A 379 44.23 -0.09 23.24
C THR A 379 45.22 0.34 22.15
N SER A 380 46.21 -0.50 21.83
CA SER A 380 47.25 -0.16 20.86
C SER A 380 47.93 -1.38 20.24
N LEU A 381 48.48 -1.18 19.03
CA LEU A 381 49.30 -2.16 18.32
C LEU A 381 50.78 -1.81 18.53
N ILE A 382 51.51 -2.74 19.13
CA ILE A 382 52.93 -2.58 19.45
C ILE A 382 53.77 -3.34 18.44
N ILE A 383 54.75 -2.64 17.86
CA ILE A 383 55.79 -3.22 17.02
C ILE A 383 57.16 -3.01 17.65
N ARG A 384 57.92 -4.10 17.86
CA ARG A 384 59.25 -4.10 18.49
C ARG A 384 60.30 -4.66 17.57
N ASN A 385 61.07 -3.82 16.91
CA ASN A 385 62.18 -4.30 16.10
C ASN A 385 63.42 -4.53 16.97
N ASN A 386 63.51 -5.71 17.60
CA ASN A 386 64.67 -6.08 18.42
C ASN A 386 65.94 -6.33 17.61
N ASN A 387 65.84 -6.41 16.28
CA ASN A 387 66.96 -6.69 15.39
C ASN A 387 67.98 -5.55 15.39
N THR A 388 69.26 -5.89 15.20
CA THR A 388 70.34 -4.91 15.05
C THR A 388 70.73 -4.66 13.59
N GLY A 389 70.41 -5.58 12.68
CA GLY A 389 70.75 -5.50 11.25
C GLY A 389 69.57 -5.72 10.30
N LYS A 390 68.34 -5.49 10.77
CA LYS A 390 67.13 -5.58 9.94
C LYS A 390 66.17 -4.44 10.24
N GLN A 391 65.48 -3.96 9.21
CA GLN A 391 64.33 -3.06 9.35
C GLN A 391 63.02 -3.79 9.07
N ILE A 392 61.93 -3.28 9.63
CA ILE A 392 60.57 -3.77 9.38
C ILE A 392 59.83 -2.70 8.58
N THR A 393 59.29 -3.09 7.43
CA THR A 393 58.46 -2.24 6.58
C THR A 393 57.04 -2.79 6.61
N MET A 394 56.05 -1.96 6.91
CA MET A 394 54.65 -2.37 6.97
C MET A 394 53.70 -1.36 6.36
N SER A 395 52.55 -1.82 5.85
CA SER A 395 51.46 -0.91 5.52
C SER A 395 50.95 -0.24 6.79
N VAL A 396 50.41 0.97 6.68
CA VAL A 396 49.65 1.59 7.79
C VAL A 396 48.54 0.62 8.22
N PRO A 397 48.46 0.24 9.50
CA PRO A 397 47.43 -0.69 9.96
C PRO A 397 46.03 -0.11 9.78
N GLU A 398 45.08 -0.97 9.46
CA GLU A 398 43.70 -0.59 9.21
C GLU A 398 42.75 -1.39 10.08
N THR A 399 41.68 -0.75 10.54
CA THR A 399 40.59 -1.38 11.29
C THR A 399 39.35 -1.53 10.42
N TYR A 400 38.58 -2.59 10.58
CA TYR A 400 37.29 -2.73 9.93
C TYR A 400 36.31 -3.60 10.70
N ASP A 401 35.02 -3.34 10.49
CA ASP A 401 33.94 -4.08 11.12
C ASP A 401 33.47 -5.22 10.20
N ALA A 402 33.73 -6.46 10.60
CA ALA A 402 33.28 -7.64 9.86
C ALA A 402 31.75 -7.82 9.86
N SER A 403 31.00 -7.10 10.70
CA SER A 403 29.53 -7.16 10.77
C SER A 403 28.83 -6.19 9.82
N LYS A 404 29.48 -5.07 9.46
CA LYS A 404 28.92 -4.06 8.53
C LYS A 404 28.92 -4.52 7.07
N THR A 405 29.75 -5.49 6.77
CA THR A 405 29.74 -6.20 5.49
C THR A 405 29.03 -7.52 5.72
N GLN A 406 27.90 -7.78 5.07
CA GLN A 406 27.12 -9.03 5.25
C GLN A 406 27.83 -10.28 4.68
N GLY A 407 29.17 -10.31 4.70
CA GLY A 407 30.02 -11.27 4.01
C GLY A 407 30.08 -11.09 2.49
N PHE A 408 29.38 -10.09 1.94
CA PHE A 408 29.38 -9.76 0.52
C PHE A 408 29.10 -8.28 0.26
N GLU A 409 29.49 -7.80 -0.93
CA GLU A 409 29.12 -6.48 -1.47
C GLU A 409 28.38 -6.63 -2.80
N PRO A 410 27.37 -5.81 -3.12
CA PRO A 410 26.69 -5.90 -4.40
C PRO A 410 27.60 -5.42 -5.55
N VAL A 411 27.78 -6.25 -6.58
CA VAL A 411 28.63 -5.91 -7.74
C VAL A 411 27.93 -4.90 -8.65
N HIS A 412 26.62 -5.06 -8.84
CA HIS A 412 25.78 -4.17 -9.64
C HIS A 412 24.54 -3.74 -8.85
N ALA A 413 24.73 -2.91 -7.81
CA ALA A 413 23.63 -2.31 -7.07
C ALA A 413 22.86 -1.31 -7.95
N VAL A 414 21.57 -1.54 -8.14
CA VAL A 414 20.65 -0.56 -8.73
C VAL A 414 20.29 0.51 -7.70
N SER A 415 20.12 0.10 -6.44
CA SER A 415 20.01 0.97 -5.27
C SER A 415 20.41 0.20 -4.02
N THR A 416 20.80 0.94 -2.99
CA THR A 416 21.10 0.41 -1.66
C THR A 416 20.04 0.87 -0.65
N ALA A 417 19.79 0.07 0.38
CA ALA A 417 18.82 0.43 1.41
C ALA A 417 19.36 1.58 2.27
N ASP A 418 18.55 2.62 2.41
CA ASP A 418 18.89 3.85 3.13
C ASP A 418 17.59 4.52 3.61
N ASP A 419 17.69 5.30 4.67
CA ASP A 419 16.54 5.99 5.27
C ASP A 419 16.16 7.25 4.49
N ALA A 420 14.88 7.60 4.53
CA ALA A 420 14.39 8.90 4.08
C ALA A 420 14.95 9.99 5.00
N VAL A 421 15.36 11.11 4.42
CA VAL A 421 15.72 12.33 5.14
C VAL A 421 14.94 13.49 4.53
N PHE A 422 14.20 14.19 5.38
CA PHE A 422 13.37 15.32 5.00
C PHE A 422 13.33 16.34 6.12
N LYS A 423 12.87 17.55 5.83
CA LYS A 423 12.65 18.60 6.82
C LYS A 423 11.17 18.88 6.96
N TYR A 424 10.67 18.94 8.19
CA TYR A 424 9.34 19.43 8.52
C TYR A 424 9.47 20.75 9.26
N GLU A 425 8.94 21.84 8.70
CA GLU A 425 9.09 23.21 9.26
C GLU A 425 10.56 23.57 9.57
N GLY A 426 11.50 23.08 8.75
CA GLY A 426 12.94 23.28 8.89
C GLY A 426 13.67 22.28 9.79
N ILE A 427 12.96 21.44 10.56
CA ILE A 427 13.55 20.41 11.42
C ILE A 427 13.85 19.16 10.61
N THR A 428 15.09 18.69 10.62
CA THR A 428 15.51 17.50 9.88
C THR A 428 15.08 16.23 10.61
N LEU A 429 14.39 15.35 9.90
CA LEU A 429 13.87 14.07 10.38
C LEU A 429 14.36 12.94 9.49
N THR A 430 14.50 11.75 10.09
CA THR A 430 14.92 10.53 9.41
C THR A 430 13.90 9.42 9.65
N ARG A 431 13.50 8.70 8.61
CA ARG A 431 12.53 7.60 8.69
C ARG A 431 12.93 6.45 7.75
N PRO A 432 12.71 5.18 8.14
CA PRO A 432 13.01 4.04 7.27
C PRO A 432 11.99 3.86 6.12
N SER A 433 10.84 4.52 6.18
CA SER A 433 9.74 4.40 5.22
C SER A 433 9.50 5.70 4.47
N ASN A 434 9.02 5.59 3.23
CA ASN A 434 8.50 6.72 2.45
C ASN A 434 7.07 7.09 2.82
N ASP A 435 6.33 6.19 3.46
CA ASP A 435 5.04 6.48 4.08
C ASP A 435 5.30 6.83 5.55
N VAL A 436 5.03 8.08 5.93
CA VAL A 436 5.34 8.65 7.25
C VAL A 436 4.07 9.17 7.92
N ASP A 437 3.60 8.52 8.97
CA ASP A 437 2.33 8.78 9.65
C ASP A 437 2.47 9.37 11.06
N ASP A 438 3.70 9.61 11.51
CA ASP A 438 4.01 9.99 12.91
C ASP A 438 4.48 11.45 13.07
N VAL A 439 4.62 12.21 11.98
CA VAL A 439 5.14 13.58 12.00
C VAL A 439 4.02 14.60 12.16
N VAL A 440 2.94 14.47 11.38
CA VAL A 440 1.79 15.36 11.41
C VAL A 440 0.59 14.57 11.92
N PRO A 441 -0.05 14.95 13.04
CA PRO A 441 -1.16 14.21 13.60
C PRO A 441 -2.29 13.97 12.58
N ASN A 442 -2.68 12.71 12.41
CA ASN A 442 -3.74 12.27 11.48
C ASN A 442 -3.44 12.53 10.00
N VAL A 443 -2.19 12.77 9.62
CA VAL A 443 -1.76 12.94 8.22
C VAL A 443 -0.63 11.96 7.92
N THR A 444 -0.77 11.20 6.85
CA THR A 444 0.30 10.34 6.32
C THR A 444 0.97 11.06 5.16
N LEU A 445 2.28 11.21 5.21
CA LEU A 445 3.09 11.80 4.16
C LEU A 445 3.65 10.70 3.26
N HIS A 446 3.65 10.92 1.95
CA HIS A 446 4.19 10.00 0.96
C HIS A 446 5.36 10.66 0.23
N LEU A 447 6.58 10.20 0.53
CA LEU A 447 7.82 10.73 0.00
C LEU A 447 8.20 9.98 -1.28
N HIS A 448 8.19 10.67 -2.42
CA HIS A 448 8.44 10.06 -3.73
C HIS A 448 9.84 10.40 -4.25
N ASN A 449 10.18 11.69 -4.26
CA ASN A 449 11.45 12.20 -4.80
C ASN A 449 11.97 13.37 -3.96
N LYS A 450 13.22 13.76 -4.24
CA LYS A 450 13.79 14.99 -3.70
C LYS A 450 13.02 16.22 -4.18
N THR A 451 12.74 17.16 -3.29
CA THR A 451 12.14 18.45 -3.63
C THR A 451 13.17 19.40 -4.23
N GLU A 452 12.83 20.09 -5.32
CA GLU A 452 13.68 21.14 -5.91
C GLU A 452 13.59 22.47 -5.16
N LYS A 453 12.42 22.74 -4.57
CA LYS A 453 12.11 23.88 -3.71
C LYS A 453 11.25 23.39 -2.55
N THR A 454 11.18 24.15 -1.47
CA THR A 454 10.29 23.83 -0.34
C THR A 454 8.86 23.61 -0.82
N ALA A 455 8.33 22.43 -0.53
CA ALA A 455 6.97 22.05 -0.87
C ALA A 455 6.03 22.46 0.26
N THR A 456 4.91 23.08 -0.08
CA THR A 456 3.84 23.39 0.87
C THR A 456 2.72 22.37 0.68
N LEU A 457 2.39 21.66 1.75
CA LEU A 457 1.23 20.77 1.83
C LEU A 457 0.09 21.50 2.53
N LYS A 458 -1.13 21.38 2.00
CA LYS A 458 -2.33 22.03 2.53
C LYS A 458 -3.43 21.01 2.77
N VAL A 459 -3.91 20.94 4.00
CA VAL A 459 -5.07 20.12 4.40
C VAL A 459 -6.33 20.98 4.33
N MET A 460 -7.34 20.54 3.58
CA MET A 460 -8.57 21.28 3.34
C MET A 460 -9.80 20.35 3.33
N PRO A 461 -11.02 20.89 3.52
CA PRO A 461 -12.23 20.08 3.38
C PRO A 461 -12.41 19.55 1.95
N ASP A 462 -12.94 18.33 1.83
CA ASP A 462 -13.34 17.74 0.55
C ASP A 462 -14.75 18.23 0.15
N THR A 463 -14.82 19.47 -0.34
CA THR A 463 -16.10 20.12 -0.72
C THR A 463 -16.74 19.44 -1.92
N GLU A 464 -15.96 18.88 -2.84
CA GLU A 464 -16.47 18.18 -4.02
C GLU A 464 -17.21 16.89 -3.64
N ASN A 465 -16.63 16.09 -2.73
CA ASN A 465 -17.29 14.88 -2.24
C ASN A 465 -18.60 15.21 -1.51
N ALA A 466 -18.61 16.27 -0.69
CA ALA A 466 -19.82 16.75 -0.02
C ALA A 466 -20.88 17.24 -1.02
N LYS A 467 -20.48 18.02 -2.04
CA LYS A 467 -21.37 18.50 -3.12
C LYS A 467 -22.04 17.33 -3.84
N ASN A 468 -21.24 16.35 -4.28
CA ASN A 468 -21.72 15.20 -5.03
C ASN A 468 -22.71 14.35 -4.21
N ALA A 469 -22.47 14.20 -2.90
CA ALA A 469 -23.40 13.50 -2.01
C ALA A 469 -24.73 14.25 -1.86
N LEU A 470 -24.72 15.58 -1.75
CA LEU A 470 -25.91 16.41 -1.69
C LEU A 470 -26.72 16.37 -3.00
N ILE A 471 -26.06 16.46 -4.15
CA ILE A 471 -26.69 16.33 -5.48
C ILE A 471 -27.33 14.95 -5.62
N THR A 472 -26.63 13.89 -5.18
CA THR A 472 -27.16 12.52 -5.20
C THR A 472 -28.42 12.41 -4.35
N PHE A 473 -28.41 12.97 -3.14
CA PHE A 473 -29.59 13.03 -2.27
C PHE A 473 -30.76 13.73 -2.95
N VAL A 474 -30.54 14.91 -3.54
CA VAL A 474 -31.56 15.66 -4.28
C VAL A 474 -32.13 14.84 -5.44
N GLY A 475 -31.26 14.17 -6.21
CA GLY A 475 -31.66 13.28 -7.29
C GLY A 475 -32.54 12.13 -6.82
N LYS A 476 -32.14 11.43 -5.75
CA LYS A 476 -32.93 10.32 -5.18
C LYS A 476 -34.26 10.80 -4.58
N TYR A 477 -34.28 11.98 -3.97
CA TYR A 477 -35.49 12.58 -3.42
C TYR A 477 -36.49 12.89 -4.54
N ASN A 478 -36.01 13.52 -5.62
CA ASN A 478 -36.82 13.84 -6.79
C ASN A 478 -37.35 12.59 -7.48
N GLN A 479 -36.56 11.51 -7.56
CA GLN A 479 -37.02 10.23 -8.12
C GLN A 479 -38.18 9.61 -7.33
N VAL A 480 -38.16 9.69 -5.99
CA VAL A 480 -39.27 9.23 -5.15
C VAL A 480 -40.51 10.09 -5.38
N LEU A 481 -40.37 11.40 -5.37
CA LEU A 481 -41.50 12.30 -5.62
C LEU A 481 -42.08 12.14 -7.01
N ALA A 482 -41.24 11.94 -8.02
CA ALA A 482 -41.67 11.74 -9.40
C ALA A 482 -42.52 10.48 -9.53
N GLU A 483 -42.07 9.35 -8.98
CA GLU A 483 -42.85 8.10 -8.98
C GLU A 483 -44.18 8.29 -8.24
N ILE A 484 -44.20 8.95 -7.07
CA ILE A 484 -45.44 9.24 -6.35
C ILE A 484 -46.38 10.11 -7.20
N ASN A 485 -45.86 11.17 -7.83
CA ASN A 485 -46.66 12.08 -8.67
C ASN A 485 -47.28 11.37 -9.88
N VAL A 486 -46.51 10.51 -10.57
CA VAL A 486 -47.00 9.69 -11.68
C VAL A 486 -48.14 8.79 -11.20
N LEU A 487 -47.95 8.14 -10.05
CA LEU A 487 -48.95 7.20 -9.53
C LEU A 487 -50.21 7.89 -8.98
N THR A 488 -50.12 9.09 -8.43
CA THR A 488 -51.25 9.74 -7.73
C THR A 488 -51.96 10.82 -8.56
N THR A 489 -51.50 11.13 -9.77
CA THR A 489 -52.12 12.18 -10.62
C THR A 489 -52.45 11.64 -12.01
N ASN A 490 -53.43 12.26 -12.68
CA ASN A 490 -53.85 11.92 -14.04
C ASN A 490 -53.33 12.90 -15.09
N LYS A 491 -52.26 13.63 -14.77
CA LYS A 491 -51.72 14.73 -15.56
C LYS A 491 -50.46 14.29 -16.29
N PRO A 492 -50.48 14.06 -17.63
CA PRO A 492 -49.31 13.57 -18.38
C PRO A 492 -48.08 14.48 -18.24
N GLU A 493 -48.27 15.75 -17.89
CA GLU A 493 -47.20 16.72 -17.69
C GLU A 493 -46.20 16.29 -16.60
N VAL A 494 -46.61 15.45 -15.64
CA VAL A 494 -45.70 14.88 -14.62
C VAL A 494 -44.59 14.01 -15.21
N ILE A 495 -44.81 13.44 -16.40
CA ILE A 495 -43.87 12.58 -17.10
C ILE A 495 -43.03 13.40 -18.07
N SER A 496 -43.65 14.35 -18.79
CA SER A 496 -42.92 15.18 -19.75
C SER A 496 -41.88 16.09 -19.11
N GLU A 497 -42.04 16.43 -17.84
CA GLU A 497 -41.06 17.21 -17.05
C GLU A 497 -39.84 16.38 -16.60
N LEU A 498 -39.84 15.06 -16.80
CA LEU A 498 -38.75 14.17 -16.40
C LEU A 498 -37.75 13.99 -17.56
N ASP A 499 -36.96 15.04 -17.80
CA ASP A 499 -36.00 15.11 -18.92
C ASP A 499 -34.94 14.00 -18.92
N TYR A 500 -34.72 13.35 -17.77
CA TYR A 500 -33.75 12.24 -17.62
C TYR A 500 -34.28 10.88 -18.09
N LEU A 501 -35.58 10.75 -18.40
CA LEU A 501 -36.17 9.52 -18.90
C LEU A 501 -36.00 9.40 -20.41
N SER A 502 -35.60 8.21 -20.86
CA SER A 502 -35.67 7.80 -22.26
C SER A 502 -37.13 7.67 -22.74
N ASP A 503 -37.34 7.64 -24.06
CA ASP A 503 -38.70 7.53 -24.63
C ASP A 503 -39.41 6.25 -24.17
N ASP A 504 -38.70 5.12 -24.11
CA ASP A 504 -39.22 3.84 -23.61
C ASP A 504 -39.61 3.92 -22.12
N GLU A 505 -38.81 4.63 -21.31
CA GLU A 505 -39.12 4.81 -19.88
C GLU A 505 -40.31 5.74 -19.67
N ARG A 506 -40.50 6.75 -20.52
CA ARG A 506 -41.70 7.60 -20.48
C ARG A 506 -42.94 6.78 -20.80
N GLU A 507 -42.93 5.97 -21.85
CA GLU A 507 -44.04 5.08 -22.20
C GLU A 507 -44.37 4.11 -21.04
N ALA A 508 -43.33 3.58 -20.37
CA ALA A 508 -43.52 2.73 -19.20
C ALA A 508 -44.14 3.46 -18.00
N GLN A 509 -43.86 4.76 -17.82
CA GLN A 509 -44.47 5.60 -16.79
C GLN A 509 -45.92 5.99 -17.14
N GLU A 510 -46.22 6.21 -18.42
CA GLU A 510 -47.58 6.51 -18.90
C GLU A 510 -48.56 5.39 -18.56
N LYS A 511 -48.13 4.13 -18.67
CA LYS A 511 -48.92 2.95 -18.27
C LYS A 511 -49.30 2.94 -16.79
N LYS A 512 -48.54 3.64 -15.94
CA LYS A 512 -48.76 3.72 -14.48
C LYS A 512 -49.47 5.00 -14.05
N LEU A 513 -49.73 5.93 -14.98
CA LEU A 513 -50.27 7.25 -14.68
C LEU A 513 -51.62 7.13 -13.97
N GLY A 514 -51.71 7.71 -12.77
CA GLY A 514 -52.94 7.74 -11.98
C GLY A 514 -53.37 6.40 -11.38
N LEU A 515 -52.50 5.37 -11.38
CA LEU A 515 -52.80 4.04 -10.85
C LEU A 515 -53.27 4.05 -9.39
N PHE A 516 -52.84 5.04 -8.61
CA PHE A 516 -53.13 5.25 -7.19
C PHE A 516 -53.73 6.63 -6.87
N MET A 517 -54.51 7.23 -7.79
CA MET A 517 -55.11 8.56 -7.61
C MET A 517 -55.97 8.72 -6.33
N GLY A 518 -56.46 7.63 -5.75
CA GLY A 518 -57.22 7.63 -4.48
C GLY A 518 -56.44 7.12 -3.26
N ASP A 519 -55.15 6.80 -3.38
CA ASP A 519 -54.37 6.28 -2.25
C ASP A 519 -53.84 7.41 -1.36
N PHE A 520 -54.49 7.61 -0.22
CA PHE A 520 -54.10 8.64 0.75
C PHE A 520 -52.74 8.42 1.39
N SER A 521 -52.23 7.17 1.43
CA SER A 521 -50.93 6.93 2.05
C SER A 521 -49.84 7.61 1.23
N LEU A 522 -49.81 7.41 -0.10
CA LEU A 522 -48.80 8.03 -0.99
C LEU A 522 -48.82 9.55 -0.92
N THR A 523 -50.01 10.16 -0.97
CA THR A 523 -50.16 11.62 -0.88
C THR A 523 -49.69 12.16 0.47
N ASN A 524 -50.08 11.52 1.58
CA ASN A 524 -49.63 11.92 2.92
C ASN A 524 -48.12 11.72 3.11
N GLY A 525 -47.58 10.62 2.57
CA GLY A 525 -46.14 10.34 2.58
C GLY A 525 -45.35 11.41 1.86
N LYS A 526 -45.80 11.80 0.66
CA LYS A 526 -45.25 12.93 -0.10
C LYS A 526 -45.29 14.23 0.71
N SER A 527 -46.45 14.60 1.27
CA SER A 527 -46.57 15.83 2.06
C SER A 527 -45.65 15.83 3.28
N SER A 528 -45.50 14.69 3.96
CA SER A 528 -44.60 14.55 5.10
C SER A 528 -43.12 14.66 4.69
N LEU A 529 -42.73 14.08 3.53
CA LEU A 529 -41.38 14.25 2.99
C LEU A 529 -41.09 15.72 2.68
N GLN A 530 -42.02 16.40 2.03
CA GLN A 530 -41.91 17.83 1.71
C GLN A 530 -41.80 18.69 2.97
N GLN A 531 -42.66 18.44 3.98
CA GLN A 531 -42.63 19.17 5.24
C GLN A 531 -41.29 19.01 5.95
N THR A 532 -40.72 17.79 5.95
CA THR A 532 -39.42 17.48 6.55
C THR A 532 -38.31 18.23 5.83
N VAL A 533 -38.28 18.19 4.49
CA VAL A 533 -37.28 18.92 3.67
C VAL A 533 -37.38 20.45 3.83
N SER A 534 -38.58 20.99 4.01
CA SER A 534 -38.80 22.43 4.23
C SER A 534 -38.70 22.88 5.69
N ALA A 535 -38.46 21.96 6.63
CA ALA A 535 -38.44 22.28 8.04
C ALA A 535 -37.15 23.05 8.43
N ASN A 536 -37.25 23.76 9.55
CA ASN A 536 -36.12 24.44 10.17
C ASN A 536 -35.49 23.53 11.25
N TYR A 537 -34.19 23.27 11.13
CA TYR A 537 -33.41 22.39 12.00
C TYR A 537 -32.34 23.19 12.73
N ARG A 538 -32.68 23.68 13.92
CA ARG A 538 -31.76 24.44 14.76
C ARG A 538 -31.03 23.51 15.72
N PHE A 539 -29.72 23.39 15.54
CA PHE A 539 -28.84 22.56 16.36
C PHE A 539 -28.06 23.36 17.43
N ALA A 540 -27.91 24.67 17.23
CA ALA A 540 -27.27 25.59 18.18
C ALA A 540 -27.96 26.96 18.16
N ASP A 541 -27.72 27.78 19.18
CA ASP A 541 -28.31 29.12 19.25
C ASP A 541 -27.76 30.05 18.15
N GLU A 542 -26.48 29.93 17.84
CA GLU A 542 -25.74 30.69 16.83
C GLU A 542 -25.75 30.05 15.43
N ALA A 543 -26.50 28.96 15.22
CA ALA A 543 -26.53 28.26 13.94
C ALA A 543 -26.98 29.18 12.80
N GLU A 544 -26.13 29.37 11.78
CA GLU A 544 -26.42 30.24 10.65
C GLU A 544 -27.20 29.49 9.55
N ILE A 545 -26.86 28.22 9.33
CA ILE A 545 -27.54 27.34 8.38
C ILE A 545 -28.45 26.37 9.12
N THR A 546 -29.76 26.56 8.98
CA THR A 546 -30.78 25.69 9.61
C THR A 546 -31.82 25.17 8.62
N MET A 547 -31.72 25.55 7.34
CA MET A 547 -32.63 25.14 6.27
C MET A 547 -31.86 24.86 4.97
N LEU A 548 -32.37 23.92 4.15
CA LEU A 548 -31.76 23.59 2.85
C LEU A 548 -31.71 24.78 1.88
N ASN A 549 -32.71 25.66 1.93
CA ASN A 549 -32.76 26.81 1.02
C ASN A 549 -31.59 27.78 1.24
N GLN A 550 -31.03 27.85 2.45
CA GLN A 550 -29.86 28.69 2.75
C GLN A 550 -28.60 28.17 2.07
N ILE A 551 -28.54 26.89 1.70
CA ILE A 551 -27.40 26.26 1.01
C ILE A 551 -27.63 26.12 -0.49
N GLY A 552 -28.61 26.85 -1.04
CA GLY A 552 -28.94 26.80 -2.46
C GLY A 552 -29.74 25.56 -2.89
N ILE A 553 -30.27 24.77 -1.93
CA ILE A 553 -31.12 23.61 -2.23
C ILE A 553 -32.55 23.95 -1.86
N SER A 554 -33.42 24.14 -2.84
CA SER A 554 -34.82 24.47 -2.55
C SER A 554 -35.74 24.02 -3.68
N THR A 555 -37.04 24.10 -3.47
CA THR A 555 -38.02 23.85 -4.54
C THR A 555 -38.11 25.01 -5.55
N ASN A 556 -37.26 26.04 -5.41
CA ASN A 556 -37.25 27.21 -6.28
C ASN A 556 -35.84 27.84 -6.41
N ALA A 557 -34.79 27.00 -6.49
CA ALA A 557 -33.41 27.46 -6.41
C ALA A 557 -32.98 28.25 -7.66
N SER A 558 -33.65 28.06 -8.80
CA SER A 558 -33.20 28.61 -10.10
C SER A 558 -34.00 29.80 -10.62
N SER A 559 -35.06 30.29 -9.96
CA SER A 559 -35.85 31.42 -10.47
C SER A 559 -35.52 32.76 -9.80
N GLY A 560 -34.83 33.62 -10.54
CA GLY A 560 -34.86 35.06 -10.32
C GLY A 560 -36.29 35.57 -10.50
N THR A 561 -36.83 36.20 -9.45
CA THR A 561 -38.03 37.05 -9.42
C THR A 561 -38.96 36.98 -10.64
N GLY A 562 -39.91 36.04 -10.64
CA GLY A 562 -41.13 36.14 -11.46
C GLY A 562 -41.42 34.97 -12.41
N GLY A 563 -41.90 33.85 -11.88
CA GLY A 563 -42.54 32.80 -12.67
C GLY A 563 -42.70 31.50 -11.89
N TYR A 564 -43.95 31.07 -11.65
CA TYR A 564 -44.22 29.76 -11.07
C TYR A 564 -43.96 28.68 -12.13
N SER A 565 -42.90 27.89 -11.99
CA SER A 565 -42.67 26.70 -12.84
C SER A 565 -43.58 25.55 -12.38
N ALA A 566 -44.08 24.75 -13.31
CA ALA A 566 -44.93 23.59 -12.99
C ALA A 566 -44.22 22.59 -12.06
N SER A 567 -42.89 22.47 -12.19
CA SER A 567 -42.01 21.67 -11.33
C SER A 567 -42.02 22.13 -9.86
N GLN A 568 -42.10 23.45 -9.60
CA GLN A 568 -42.15 24.02 -8.24
C GLN A 568 -43.40 23.57 -7.46
N MET A 569 -44.56 23.44 -8.12
CA MET A 569 -45.80 23.00 -7.47
C MET A 569 -45.79 21.51 -7.12
N ARG A 570 -44.86 20.74 -7.69
CA ARG A 570 -44.75 19.29 -7.47
C ARG A 570 -43.78 18.94 -6.33
N GLY A 571 -43.00 19.92 -5.87
CA GLY A 571 -42.10 19.89 -4.72
C GLY A 571 -40.78 19.16 -4.95
N TYR A 572 -40.33 19.12 -6.21
CA TYR A 572 -38.96 18.71 -6.55
C TYR A 572 -37.96 19.73 -6.02
N LEU A 573 -36.80 19.25 -5.61
CA LEU A 573 -35.66 20.06 -5.21
C LEU A 573 -34.80 20.42 -6.41
N GLU A 574 -34.32 21.65 -6.43
CA GLU A 574 -33.34 22.18 -7.37
C GLU A 574 -32.08 22.57 -6.59
N VAL A 575 -30.93 22.50 -7.26
CA VAL A 575 -29.63 22.89 -6.69
C VAL A 575 -29.11 24.11 -7.43
N GLU A 576 -28.92 25.21 -6.72
CA GLU A 576 -28.15 26.36 -7.21
C GLU A 576 -26.66 26.12 -6.89
N GLU A 577 -25.94 25.54 -7.86
CA GLU A 577 -24.56 25.08 -7.64
C GLU A 577 -23.63 26.16 -7.10
N LYS A 578 -23.73 27.41 -7.57
CA LYS A 578 -22.86 28.50 -7.10
C LYS A 578 -23.05 28.83 -5.63
N THR A 579 -24.30 28.86 -5.17
CA THR A 579 -24.63 29.10 -3.76
C THR A 579 -24.21 27.90 -2.91
N LEU A 580 -24.41 26.68 -3.42
CA LEU A 580 -23.97 25.47 -2.75
C LEU A 580 -22.45 25.42 -2.58
N ASP A 581 -21.69 25.72 -3.64
CA ASP A 581 -20.22 25.75 -3.62
C ASP A 581 -19.71 26.75 -2.57
N ALA A 582 -20.24 27.98 -2.58
CA ALA A 582 -19.87 29.01 -1.61
C ALA A 582 -20.17 28.61 -0.15
N MET A 583 -21.29 27.93 0.08
CA MET A 583 -21.67 27.47 1.42
C MET A 583 -20.87 26.26 1.89
N LEU A 584 -20.49 25.34 0.99
CA LEU A 584 -19.61 24.21 1.33
C LEU A 584 -18.20 24.67 1.72
N GLU A 585 -17.71 25.75 1.12
CA GLU A 585 -16.40 26.33 1.48
C GLU A 585 -16.39 26.98 2.87
N THR A 586 -17.51 27.58 3.28
CA THR A 586 -17.53 28.48 4.45
C THR A 586 -18.34 27.95 5.64
N LYS A 587 -19.29 27.04 5.42
CA LYS A 587 -20.29 26.60 6.40
C LYS A 587 -20.47 25.07 6.45
N LEU A 588 -19.42 24.31 6.11
CA LEU A 588 -19.48 22.84 6.05
C LEU A 588 -19.96 22.18 7.34
N GLU A 589 -19.54 22.70 8.49
CA GLU A 589 -19.94 22.19 9.81
C GLU A 589 -21.44 22.38 10.07
N ASP A 590 -21.99 23.56 9.75
CA ASP A 590 -23.42 23.82 9.89
C ASP A 590 -24.23 22.94 8.92
N ILE A 591 -23.71 22.71 7.70
CA ILE A 591 -24.32 21.80 6.72
C ILE A 591 -24.35 20.36 7.26
N LYS A 592 -23.26 19.89 7.87
CA LYS A 592 -23.22 18.57 8.52
C LYS A 592 -24.32 18.47 9.58
N ASN A 593 -24.38 19.46 10.48
CA ASN A 593 -25.32 19.48 11.59
C ASN A 593 -26.78 19.65 11.13
N LEU A 594 -27.02 20.31 9.99
CA LEU A 594 -28.35 20.34 9.34
C LEU A 594 -28.86 18.93 9.01
N PHE A 595 -27.99 18.06 8.49
CA PHE A 595 -28.36 16.68 8.15
C PHE A 595 -28.42 15.76 9.36
N GLY A 596 -27.54 15.94 10.34
CA GLY A 596 -27.67 15.27 11.61
C GLY A 596 -26.75 15.79 12.68
N TYR A 597 -27.30 15.91 13.87
CA TYR A 597 -26.58 16.30 15.07
C TYR A 597 -27.08 15.48 16.25
N ASP A 598 -26.20 15.31 17.22
CA ASP A 598 -26.49 14.68 18.50
C ASP A 598 -27.01 15.75 19.46
N SER A 599 -28.26 15.61 19.90
CA SER A 599 -28.92 16.61 20.74
C SER A 599 -28.69 16.42 22.23
N ASP A 600 -28.17 15.27 22.68
CA ASP A 600 -27.96 14.94 24.10
C ASP A 600 -26.52 14.58 24.48
N GLY A 601 -25.62 14.46 23.50
CA GLY A 601 -24.18 14.30 23.67
C GLY A 601 -23.72 12.85 23.87
N ASP A 602 -24.56 11.85 23.56
CA ASP A 602 -24.24 10.43 23.72
C ASP A 602 -23.46 9.80 22.54
N LEU A 603 -23.05 10.63 21.57
CA LEU A 603 -22.39 10.27 20.31
C LEU A 603 -23.30 9.55 19.30
N ILE A 604 -24.62 9.57 19.50
CA ILE A 604 -25.62 9.01 18.60
C ILE A 604 -26.46 10.15 18.03
N ILE A 605 -26.47 10.25 16.71
CA ILE A 605 -27.30 11.25 16.02
C ILE A 605 -28.78 10.89 16.17
N ASP A 606 -29.55 11.79 16.75
CA ASP A 606 -30.96 11.62 17.10
C ASP A 606 -31.86 12.74 16.52
N ASN A 607 -31.27 13.73 15.85
CA ASN A 607 -31.98 14.84 15.25
C ASN A 607 -31.33 15.30 13.92
N GLY A 608 -31.97 16.26 13.24
CA GLY A 608 -31.55 16.76 11.92
C GLY A 608 -32.40 16.23 10.75
N LEU A 609 -32.22 16.84 9.58
CA LEU A 609 -32.97 16.56 8.36
C LEU A 609 -32.83 15.11 7.92
N GLY A 610 -31.58 14.64 7.83
CA GLY A 610 -31.25 13.31 7.37
C GLY A 610 -31.80 12.24 8.30
N TYR A 611 -31.60 12.41 9.61
CA TYR A 611 -32.17 11.51 10.61
C TYR A 611 -33.71 11.39 10.50
N ARG A 612 -34.41 12.53 10.37
CA ARG A 612 -35.88 12.54 10.27
C ARG A 612 -36.37 11.89 8.98
N LEU A 613 -35.71 12.16 7.86
CA LEU A 613 -36.02 11.53 6.58
C LEU A 613 -35.79 10.02 6.63
N ASP A 614 -34.67 9.55 7.19
CA ASP A 614 -34.39 8.13 7.35
C ASP A 614 -35.49 7.45 8.18
N LYS A 615 -35.81 8.00 9.36
CA LYS A 615 -36.86 7.47 10.25
C LYS A 615 -38.22 7.40 9.55
N GLN A 616 -38.58 8.47 8.83
CA GLN A 616 -39.82 8.52 8.08
C GLN A 616 -39.85 7.45 6.98
N ILE A 617 -38.82 7.37 6.15
CA ILE A 617 -38.76 6.40 5.05
C ILE A 617 -38.66 4.96 5.56
N SER A 618 -37.98 4.75 6.69
CA SER A 618 -37.91 3.45 7.36
C SER A 618 -39.31 2.94 7.73
N SER A 619 -40.18 3.79 8.28
CA SER A 619 -41.57 3.40 8.61
C SER A 619 -42.40 2.90 7.41
N TRP A 620 -41.98 3.28 6.20
CA TRP A 620 -42.59 2.85 4.94
C TRP A 620 -42.01 1.54 4.41
N THR A 621 -40.69 1.44 4.43
CA THR A 621 -39.89 0.43 3.69
C THR A 621 -39.51 -0.78 4.55
N GLN A 622 -39.46 -0.64 5.87
CA GLN A 622 -39.09 -1.73 6.77
C GLN A 622 -40.08 -2.90 6.70
N SER A 623 -39.65 -4.07 7.19
CA SER A 623 -40.54 -5.22 7.36
C SER A 623 -41.72 -4.85 8.27
N GLY A 624 -42.94 -5.14 7.82
CA GLY A 624 -44.16 -4.72 8.53
C GLY A 624 -44.54 -3.24 8.38
N GLY A 625 -43.78 -2.46 7.61
CA GLY A 625 -44.12 -1.08 7.25
C GLY A 625 -45.32 -0.96 6.29
N ILE A 626 -45.61 0.28 5.87
CA ILE A 626 -46.76 0.60 5.01
C ILE A 626 -46.71 -0.17 3.69
N ILE A 627 -45.57 -0.14 3.00
CA ILE A 627 -45.44 -0.78 1.69
C ILE A 627 -45.53 -2.30 1.82
N SER A 628 -44.87 -2.89 2.83
CA SER A 628 -44.96 -4.32 3.12
C SER A 628 -46.40 -4.77 3.38
N THR A 629 -47.21 -3.94 4.05
CA THR A 629 -48.62 -4.24 4.33
C THR A 629 -49.48 -4.16 3.06
N LYS A 630 -49.23 -3.15 2.21
CA LYS A 630 -49.92 -2.97 0.93
C LYS A 630 -49.62 -4.12 -0.04
N THR A 631 -48.35 -4.48 -0.20
CA THR A 631 -47.93 -5.59 -1.09
C THR A 631 -48.48 -6.93 -0.61
N ALA A 632 -48.45 -7.21 0.69
CA ALA A 632 -49.05 -8.42 1.26
C ALA A 632 -50.57 -8.51 1.05
N THR A 633 -51.27 -7.38 1.03
CA THR A 633 -52.71 -7.33 0.73
C THR A 633 -52.96 -7.66 -0.74
N LEU A 634 -52.19 -7.05 -1.65
CA LEU A 634 -52.25 -7.34 -3.09
C LEU A 634 -51.89 -8.80 -3.39
N ASP A 635 -50.89 -9.38 -2.71
CA ASP A 635 -50.54 -10.80 -2.83
C ASP A 635 -51.72 -11.72 -2.53
N LYS A 636 -52.51 -11.40 -1.49
CA LYS A 636 -53.72 -12.16 -1.15
C LYS A 636 -54.80 -12.01 -2.21
N GLN A 637 -54.98 -10.80 -2.76
CA GLN A 637 -55.94 -10.54 -3.83
C GLN A 637 -55.57 -11.27 -5.12
N ILE A 638 -54.29 -11.23 -5.52
CA ILE A 638 -53.73 -11.97 -6.66
C ILE A 638 -53.99 -13.47 -6.50
N LYS A 639 -53.68 -14.06 -5.33
CA LYS A 639 -53.95 -15.49 -5.06
C LYS A 639 -55.44 -15.84 -5.16
N SER A 640 -56.31 -14.95 -4.68
CA SER A 640 -57.76 -15.12 -4.78
C SER A 640 -58.24 -15.07 -6.23
N SER A 641 -57.79 -14.08 -7.02
CA SER A 641 -58.10 -13.96 -8.45
C SER A 641 -57.63 -15.17 -9.25
N ASN A 642 -56.40 -15.64 -9.03
CA ASN A 642 -55.89 -16.87 -9.66
C ASN A 642 -56.79 -18.08 -9.36
N THR A 643 -57.21 -18.24 -8.10
CA THR A 643 -58.11 -19.35 -7.70
C THR A 643 -59.46 -19.26 -8.41
N LYS A 644 -60.02 -18.05 -8.53
CA LYS A 644 -61.29 -17.83 -9.25
C LYS A 644 -61.14 -18.08 -10.75
N ILE A 645 -60.05 -17.63 -11.37
CA ILE A 645 -59.74 -17.87 -12.79
C ILE A 645 -59.71 -19.37 -13.06
N SER A 646 -58.95 -20.16 -12.30
CA SER A 646 -58.90 -21.62 -12.48
C SER A 646 -60.27 -22.29 -12.31
N LYS A 647 -61.11 -21.78 -11.39
CA LYS A 647 -62.48 -22.27 -11.21
C LYS A 647 -63.37 -21.92 -12.42
N LEU A 648 -63.30 -20.69 -12.91
CA LEU A 648 -64.06 -20.23 -14.08
C LEU A 648 -63.64 -20.99 -15.34
N GLU A 649 -62.34 -21.23 -15.55
CA GLU A 649 -61.81 -22.04 -16.64
C GLU A 649 -62.41 -23.46 -16.60
N SER A 650 -62.35 -24.13 -15.44
CA SER A 650 -62.94 -25.46 -15.28
C SER A 650 -64.46 -25.48 -15.52
N GLN A 651 -65.18 -24.44 -15.09
CA GLN A 651 -66.62 -24.30 -15.35
C GLN A 651 -66.92 -24.09 -16.83
N LEU A 652 -66.09 -23.30 -17.53
CA LEU A 652 -66.22 -23.05 -18.96
C LEU A 652 -65.93 -24.31 -19.78
N ASP A 653 -64.92 -25.10 -19.42
CA ASP A 653 -64.62 -26.37 -20.09
C ASP A 653 -65.76 -27.39 -19.94
N ALA A 654 -66.33 -27.48 -18.73
CA ALA A 654 -67.51 -28.31 -18.47
C ALA A 654 -68.72 -27.81 -19.26
N LYS A 655 -68.92 -26.50 -19.34
CA LYS A 655 -70.02 -25.89 -20.09
C LYS A 655 -69.88 -26.11 -21.59
N GLU A 656 -68.68 -25.97 -22.13
CA GLU A 656 -68.38 -26.22 -23.54
C GLU A 656 -68.67 -27.69 -23.89
N SER A 657 -68.25 -28.62 -23.03
CA SER A 657 -68.53 -30.05 -23.19
C SER A 657 -70.02 -30.36 -23.14
N GLU A 658 -70.76 -29.75 -22.21
CA GLU A 658 -72.23 -29.87 -22.11
C GLU A 658 -72.92 -29.35 -23.38
N LEU A 659 -72.53 -28.17 -23.86
CA LEU A 659 -73.07 -27.58 -25.08
C LEU A 659 -72.78 -28.47 -26.29
N LYS A 660 -71.54 -28.94 -26.47
CA LYS A 660 -71.16 -29.88 -27.53
C LYS A 660 -72.03 -31.14 -27.52
N ALA A 661 -72.25 -31.75 -26.34
CA ALA A 661 -73.09 -32.94 -26.21
C ALA A 661 -74.58 -32.66 -26.55
N LYS A 662 -75.14 -31.55 -26.05
CA LYS A 662 -76.53 -31.14 -26.33
C LYS A 662 -76.77 -30.90 -27.82
N TYR A 663 -75.87 -30.15 -28.46
CA TYR A 663 -75.98 -29.82 -29.87
C TYR A 663 -75.72 -31.03 -30.78
N ALA A 664 -74.79 -31.92 -30.42
CA ALA A 664 -74.60 -33.20 -31.13
C ALA A 664 -75.88 -34.07 -31.07
N GLY A 665 -76.53 -34.16 -29.90
CA GLY A 665 -77.79 -34.88 -29.74
C GLY A 665 -78.95 -34.26 -30.53
N MET A 666 -79.05 -32.92 -30.54
CA MET A 666 -80.02 -32.18 -31.35
C MET A 666 -79.80 -32.43 -32.84
N GLU A 667 -78.55 -32.40 -33.30
CA GLU A 667 -78.22 -32.66 -34.70
C GLU A 667 -78.52 -34.10 -35.11
N SER A 668 -78.19 -35.08 -34.27
CA SER A 668 -78.57 -36.48 -34.48
C SER A 668 -80.10 -36.62 -34.61
N SER A 669 -80.85 -35.91 -33.77
CA SER A 669 -82.31 -35.89 -33.82
C SER A 669 -82.83 -35.24 -35.11
N LEU A 670 -82.28 -34.09 -35.52
CA LEU A 670 -82.62 -33.42 -36.78
C LEU A 670 -82.30 -34.27 -38.00
N ASN A 671 -81.14 -34.92 -38.03
CA ASN A 671 -80.75 -35.86 -39.09
C ASN A 671 -81.70 -37.07 -39.14
N SER A 672 -82.17 -37.57 -37.99
CA SER A 672 -83.16 -38.64 -37.94
C SER A 672 -84.53 -38.20 -38.48
N LEU A 673 -84.95 -36.97 -38.15
CA LEU A 673 -86.18 -36.36 -38.65
C LEU A 673 -86.10 -36.10 -40.16
N GLU A 674 -84.96 -35.63 -40.68
CA GLU A 674 -84.73 -35.43 -42.11
C GLU A 674 -84.72 -36.77 -42.87
N LYS A 675 -84.15 -37.82 -42.28
CA LYS A 675 -84.23 -39.19 -42.81
C LYS A 675 -85.67 -39.72 -42.80
N GLN A 676 -86.45 -39.45 -41.76
CA GLN A 676 -87.88 -39.80 -41.72
C GLN A 676 -88.68 -39.01 -42.75
N GLN A 677 -88.47 -37.70 -42.86
CA GLN A 677 -89.11 -36.85 -43.85
C GLN A 677 -88.80 -37.33 -45.27
N SER A 678 -87.53 -37.54 -45.61
CA SER A 678 -87.13 -38.06 -46.92
C SER A 678 -87.70 -39.47 -47.19
N SER A 679 -87.81 -40.31 -46.16
CA SER A 679 -88.50 -41.60 -46.28
C SER A 679 -89.99 -41.46 -46.56
N ILE A 680 -90.67 -40.52 -45.89
CA ILE A 680 -92.09 -40.18 -46.13
C ILE A 680 -92.28 -39.56 -47.51
N GLU A 681 -91.40 -38.67 -47.95
CA GLU A 681 -91.43 -38.08 -49.29
C GLU A 681 -91.21 -39.13 -50.37
N ASN A 682 -90.25 -40.04 -50.19
CA ASN A 682 -90.00 -41.14 -51.11
C ASN A 682 -91.19 -42.13 -51.14
N PHE A 683 -91.80 -42.42 -50.00
CA PHE A 683 -93.03 -43.22 -49.91
C PHE A 683 -94.21 -42.55 -50.61
N SER A 684 -94.41 -41.24 -50.42
CA SER A 684 -95.43 -40.44 -51.10
C SER A 684 -95.21 -40.39 -52.62
N ARG A 685 -93.95 -40.22 -53.07
CA ARG A 685 -93.57 -40.28 -54.49
C ARG A 685 -93.82 -41.66 -55.09
N GLN A 686 -93.56 -42.74 -54.35
CA GLN A 686 -93.89 -44.11 -54.77
C GLN A 686 -95.41 -44.36 -54.85
N GLN A 687 -96.20 -43.82 -53.93
CA GLN A 687 -97.67 -43.89 -54.00
C GLN A 687 -98.25 -43.04 -55.15
N SER A 688 -97.63 -41.91 -55.49
CA SER A 688 -97.99 -41.06 -56.63
C SER A 688 -97.69 -41.74 -57.97
N ASN A 689 -96.57 -42.46 -58.09
CA ASN A 689 -96.20 -43.18 -59.31
C ASN A 689 -97.00 -44.48 -59.55
N ASN A 690 -97.60 -45.07 -58.51
CA ASN A 690 -98.49 -46.23 -58.62
C ASN A 690 -99.95 -45.85 -58.99
N LYS A 691 -100.24 -44.58 -59.24
CA LYS A 691 -101.57 -44.06 -59.63
C LYS A 691 -101.68 -43.60 -61.10
N ASN A 692 -100.68 -43.87 -61.93
CA ASN A 692 -100.74 -43.66 -63.39
C ASN A 692 -100.93 -44.97 -64.14
#